data_AF-A0AA92NWR2-F1
#
_entry.id   AF-A0AA92NWR2-F1
#
_cell.length_a   1.000
_cell.length_b   1.000
_cell.length_c   1.000
_cell.angle_alpha   90.00
_cell.angle_beta   90.00
_cell.angle_gamma   90.00
#
_symmetry.space_group_name_H-M   'P 1'
#
loop_
_entity.id
_entity.type
_entity.pdbx_description
1 polymer ?
#
loop_
_entity_poly.entity_id
_entity_poly.type
_entity_poly.pdbx_seq_one_letter_code
_entity_poly.pdbx_strand_id
1 'polypeptide(L)'
;MDQPLLQTSVEVWEYLLSQGGMDLKSYDSDILNEMRGKLNIPLLRGKNDFKQELILHKIDAEQLIIAFFSAVAPFSSMMSDLLVQFEKSGALRTTHNLKIKFDFDAKSTALEFDLEHFRSWQIQFIHALRPVYVYEVNPEVLFQLYSDLRRFLDVTGLDWNPHHQEVKRWISDYDSDSLPKYTIIFPSVGDEEFDRVFSSLYELWQQVWADCLFHNVTRTTGVQTGKDADDYKRCLQKLESDMWLRQFLLILEVLHSRSIPGTCDAGRLNVWWQDVVQFMTKLLGSITRTLRNKSVLTQELVSLLELPIWRKRYDLYAAWISTQIMVAMNDSSMTYIHENGTVTFSFSRNHLATSRKYEPTLELWAEVRTPLANPRGKSRQRGIQPDYSLLTEIADAERSTLLVVECKQYRRAGSKNFADALNDYARGRPNARVLIVNYGKGSSSIVSRVDHKFKSSVKVIHEMRPNSVTAIQEFQDYLKETITQACLERSFDATVSKANVQVNANPAPLPLRVTLTWGKQPKDLDLHLTIVTSKSTASPVNVDYRSKGSSSVFPWAVLNKDEQVGFGPEEIQVFQYLPGVYHFHVNNYSNMPSLIQSEAKITIYLNGHPPIEIPCPVAGDSELWEVFSYDSVKDQLRIYNRIKMK
;
A
#
# COMPACT_ATOMS: atom_id res chain seq x y z
N MET A 1 22.69 -8.65 -34.94
CA MET A 1 23.70 -9.23 -34.05
C MET A 1 23.28 -10.66 -33.81
N ASP A 2 24.17 -11.63 -34.00
CA ASP A 2 23.85 -13.02 -33.69
C ASP A 2 23.52 -13.13 -32.20
N GLN A 3 22.39 -13.77 -31.88
CA GLN A 3 21.96 -13.94 -30.50
C GLN A 3 22.99 -14.77 -29.72
N PRO A 4 23.29 -14.42 -28.46
CA PRO A 4 24.22 -15.20 -27.65
C PRO A 4 23.66 -16.61 -27.45
N LEU A 5 24.46 -17.62 -27.79
CA LEU A 5 24.15 -19.03 -27.53
C LEU A 5 24.36 -19.30 -26.04
N LEU A 6 23.33 -19.06 -25.22
CA LEU A 6 23.33 -19.40 -23.79
C LEU A 6 22.81 -20.84 -23.61
N GLN A 7 23.72 -21.82 -23.67
CA GLN A 7 23.39 -23.24 -23.62
C GLN A 7 23.38 -23.82 -22.21
N THR A 8 24.22 -23.29 -21.32
CA THR A 8 24.36 -23.77 -19.94
C THR A 8 24.00 -22.71 -18.91
N SER A 9 23.64 -23.13 -17.69
CA SER A 9 23.39 -22.22 -16.58
C SER A 9 24.61 -21.36 -16.24
N VAL A 10 25.82 -21.90 -16.42
CA VAL A 10 27.08 -21.16 -16.24
C VAL A 10 27.20 -20.01 -17.24
N GLU A 11 26.91 -20.26 -18.52
CA GLU A 11 26.95 -19.24 -19.57
C GLU A 11 25.90 -18.15 -19.33
N VAL A 12 24.68 -18.54 -18.94
CA VAL A 12 23.63 -17.59 -18.53
C VAL A 12 24.10 -16.74 -17.35
N TRP A 13 24.69 -17.34 -16.32
CA TRP A 13 25.18 -16.63 -15.15
C TRP A 13 26.31 -15.63 -15.50
N GLU A 14 27.27 -16.04 -16.32
CA GLU A 14 28.35 -15.18 -16.80
C GLU A 14 27.83 -14.05 -17.69
N TYR A 15 26.82 -14.32 -18.51
CA TYR A 15 26.13 -13.29 -19.29
C TYR A 15 25.45 -12.25 -18.40
N LEU A 16 24.73 -12.67 -17.36
CA LEU A 16 24.08 -11.75 -16.39
C LEU A 16 25.09 -10.79 -15.73
N LEU A 17 26.26 -11.28 -15.35
CA LEU A 17 27.29 -10.47 -14.70
C LEU A 17 28.02 -9.54 -15.68
N SER A 18 28.42 -10.05 -16.85
CA SER A 18 29.29 -9.32 -17.79
C SER A 18 28.52 -8.39 -18.73
N GLN A 19 27.41 -8.86 -19.30
CA GLN A 19 26.62 -8.14 -20.28
C GLN A 19 25.30 -7.65 -19.67
N GLY A 20 24.65 -8.45 -18.83
CA GLY A 20 23.39 -8.11 -18.17
C GLY A 20 23.51 -7.00 -17.11
N GLY A 21 24.73 -6.64 -16.69
CA GLY A 21 24.94 -5.53 -15.75
C GLY A 21 24.48 -5.80 -14.33
N MET A 22 24.46 -7.06 -13.91
CA MET A 22 24.19 -7.46 -12.53
C MET A 22 25.41 -7.14 -11.63
N ASP A 23 25.22 -6.34 -10.60
CA ASP A 23 26.23 -5.95 -9.61
C ASP A 23 25.94 -6.53 -8.22
N LEU A 24 26.66 -7.59 -7.88
CA LEU A 24 26.55 -8.30 -6.60
C LEU A 24 27.23 -7.56 -5.43
N LYS A 25 28.00 -6.50 -5.69
CA LYS A 25 28.64 -5.70 -4.61
C LYS A 25 27.64 -4.72 -3.99
N SER A 26 26.54 -4.45 -4.67
CA SER A 26 25.51 -3.49 -4.26
C SER A 26 24.12 -4.15 -4.18
N TYR A 27 23.18 -3.68 -5.00
CA TYR A 27 21.74 -3.92 -4.88
C TYR A 27 21.31 -5.29 -5.40
N ASP A 28 22.01 -5.89 -6.38
CA ASP A 28 21.58 -7.17 -6.98
C ASP A 28 21.95 -8.40 -6.16
N SER A 29 22.65 -8.20 -5.05
CA SER A 29 22.91 -9.28 -4.10
C SER A 29 21.62 -9.92 -3.58
N ASP A 30 20.51 -9.18 -3.54
CA ASP A 30 19.18 -9.70 -3.19
C ASP A 30 18.57 -10.54 -4.31
N ILE A 31 18.73 -10.14 -5.58
CA ILE A 31 18.27 -10.94 -6.73
C ILE A 31 18.93 -12.33 -6.70
N LEU A 32 20.24 -12.39 -6.45
CA LEU A 32 20.95 -13.67 -6.31
C LEU A 32 20.39 -14.54 -5.16
N ASN A 33 20.02 -13.93 -4.03
CA ASN A 33 19.47 -14.69 -2.90
C ASN A 33 18.06 -15.22 -3.19
N GLU A 34 17.22 -14.41 -3.86
CA GLU A 34 15.91 -14.85 -4.33
C GLU A 34 16.07 -16.02 -5.32
N MET A 35 17.01 -15.91 -6.29
CA MET A 35 17.32 -16.99 -7.22
C MET A 35 17.76 -18.27 -6.50
N ARG A 36 18.64 -18.19 -5.50
CA ARG A 36 19.04 -19.35 -4.68
C ARG A 36 17.83 -20.01 -4.03
N GLY A 37 16.93 -19.21 -3.44
CA GLY A 37 15.68 -19.70 -2.86
C GLY A 37 14.81 -20.45 -3.88
N LYS A 38 14.64 -19.88 -5.08
CA LYS A 38 13.84 -20.49 -6.16
C LYS A 38 14.48 -21.77 -6.73
N LEU A 39 15.81 -21.86 -6.74
CA LEU A 39 16.56 -23.03 -7.19
C LEU A 39 16.75 -24.09 -6.09
N ASN A 40 16.23 -23.86 -4.87
CA ASN A 40 16.46 -24.69 -3.69
C ASN A 40 17.95 -24.91 -3.38
N ILE A 41 18.79 -23.90 -3.69
CA ILE A 41 20.21 -23.92 -3.35
C ILE A 41 20.36 -23.37 -1.92
N PRO A 42 20.84 -24.17 -0.96
CA PRO A 42 20.94 -23.74 0.42
C PRO A 42 21.96 -22.61 0.56
N LEU A 43 21.66 -21.65 1.46
CA LEU A 43 22.61 -20.60 1.84
C LEU A 43 23.74 -21.21 2.67
N LEU A 44 24.79 -21.68 1.99
CA LEU A 44 25.98 -22.20 2.66
C LEU A 44 26.78 -21.05 3.29
N ARG A 45 27.26 -21.25 4.53
CA ARG A 45 28.17 -20.30 5.19
C ARG A 45 29.56 -20.42 4.56
N GLY A 46 29.91 -19.49 3.67
CA GLY A 46 31.22 -19.43 3.02
C GLY A 46 31.22 -18.52 1.80
N LYS A 47 32.39 -18.27 1.20
CA LYS A 47 32.49 -17.67 -0.14
C LYS A 47 32.31 -18.77 -1.19
N ASN A 48 31.13 -19.37 -1.25
CA ASN A 48 30.84 -20.29 -2.34
C ASN A 48 30.51 -19.48 -3.58
N ASP A 49 31.22 -19.79 -4.66
CA ASP A 49 30.98 -19.23 -5.97
C ASP A 49 29.66 -19.80 -6.51
N PHE A 50 28.69 -18.92 -6.78
CA PHE A 50 27.37 -19.35 -7.28
C PHE A 50 27.50 -20.16 -8.58
N LYS A 51 28.51 -19.88 -9.40
CA LYS A 51 28.83 -20.69 -10.59
C LYS A 51 29.08 -22.16 -10.23
N GLN A 52 29.81 -22.43 -9.15
CA GLN A 52 30.06 -23.79 -8.68
C GLN A 52 28.80 -24.43 -8.10
N GLU A 53 27.96 -23.64 -7.42
CA GLU A 53 26.67 -24.12 -6.88
C GLU A 53 25.74 -24.58 -8.01
N LEU A 54 25.68 -23.84 -9.14
CA LEU A 54 24.90 -24.25 -10.32
C LEU A 54 25.34 -25.61 -10.87
N ILE A 55 26.65 -25.84 -10.97
CA ILE A 55 27.21 -27.12 -11.45
C ILE A 55 26.91 -28.24 -10.45
N LEU A 56 27.16 -28.00 -9.16
CA LEU A 56 26.97 -29.00 -8.09
C LEU A 56 25.51 -29.47 -8.01
N HIS A 57 24.57 -28.53 -8.11
CA HIS A 57 23.13 -28.80 -8.05
C HIS A 57 22.53 -29.19 -9.41
N LYS A 58 23.35 -29.30 -10.47
CA LYS A 58 22.93 -29.66 -11.83
C LYS A 58 21.81 -28.78 -12.37
N ILE A 59 21.90 -27.47 -12.11
CA ILE A 59 20.94 -26.49 -12.61
C ILE A 59 21.15 -26.30 -14.11
N ASP A 60 20.09 -26.44 -14.91
CA ASP A 60 20.12 -26.16 -16.35
C ASP A 60 19.87 -24.67 -16.67
N ALA A 61 20.05 -24.29 -17.94
CA ALA A 61 19.93 -22.89 -18.36
C ALA A 61 18.52 -22.36 -18.15
N GLU A 62 17.51 -23.16 -18.52
CA GLU A 62 16.10 -22.84 -18.38
C GLU A 62 15.74 -22.54 -16.93
N GLN A 63 16.07 -23.43 -15.99
CA GLN A 63 15.86 -23.27 -14.55
C GLN A 63 16.48 -21.98 -14.02
N LEU A 64 17.70 -21.65 -14.47
CA LEU A 64 18.35 -20.42 -14.04
C LEU A 64 17.66 -19.16 -14.58
N ILE A 65 17.27 -19.16 -15.86
CA ILE A 65 16.54 -18.04 -16.49
C ILE A 65 15.19 -17.81 -15.78
N ILE A 66 14.48 -18.89 -15.47
CA ILE A 66 13.20 -18.85 -14.75
C ILE A 66 13.37 -18.30 -13.33
N ALA A 67 14.41 -18.78 -12.62
CA ALA A 67 14.72 -18.27 -11.28
C ALA A 67 15.05 -16.78 -11.33
N PHE A 68 15.76 -16.33 -12.37
CA PHE A 68 16.05 -14.92 -12.59
C PHE A 68 14.77 -14.12 -12.84
N PHE A 69 13.91 -14.51 -13.78
CA PHE A 69 12.63 -13.85 -14.04
C PHE A 69 11.77 -13.76 -12.77
N SER A 70 11.66 -14.87 -12.03
CA SER A 70 10.94 -14.89 -10.75
C SER A 70 11.53 -13.90 -9.72
N ALA A 71 12.86 -13.75 -9.68
CA ALA A 71 13.53 -12.84 -8.75
C ALA A 71 13.36 -11.36 -9.14
N VAL A 72 13.16 -11.04 -10.43
CA VAL A 72 12.98 -9.67 -10.92
C VAL A 72 11.51 -9.26 -11.10
N ALA A 73 10.56 -10.18 -10.87
CA ALA A 73 9.13 -9.90 -10.96
C ALA A 73 8.66 -8.66 -10.18
N PRO A 74 9.18 -8.35 -8.97
CA PRO A 74 8.80 -7.12 -8.26
C PRO A 74 9.07 -5.83 -9.04
N PHE A 75 10.11 -5.78 -9.88
CA PHE A 75 10.39 -4.59 -10.69
C PHE A 75 9.27 -4.33 -11.72
N SER A 76 8.69 -5.37 -12.30
CA SER A 76 7.54 -5.23 -13.20
C SER A 76 6.34 -4.63 -12.46
N SER A 77 6.06 -5.07 -11.22
CA SER A 77 5.00 -4.49 -10.40
C SER A 77 5.24 -3.02 -10.08
N MET A 78 6.49 -2.64 -9.76
CA MET A 78 6.85 -1.22 -9.58
C MET A 78 6.60 -0.39 -10.84
N MET A 79 6.96 -0.95 -12.01
CA MET A 79 6.71 -0.30 -13.30
C MET A 79 5.21 -0.13 -13.57
N SER A 80 4.37 -1.10 -13.17
CA SER A 80 2.90 -0.95 -13.25
C SER A 80 2.37 0.21 -12.44
N ASP A 81 2.78 0.33 -11.19
CA ASP A 81 2.34 1.44 -10.33
C ASP A 81 2.84 2.80 -10.85
N LEU A 82 4.09 2.84 -11.32
CA LEU A 82 4.67 4.04 -11.94
C LEU A 82 3.92 4.43 -13.22
N LEU A 83 3.56 3.47 -14.06
CA LEU A 83 2.82 3.76 -15.28
C LEU A 83 1.46 4.39 -14.95
N VAL A 84 0.71 3.83 -14.00
CA VAL A 84 -0.57 4.39 -13.54
C VAL A 84 -0.38 5.85 -13.10
N GLN A 85 0.70 6.14 -12.38
CA GLN A 85 1.00 7.50 -11.94
C GLN A 85 1.34 8.43 -13.12
N PHE A 86 2.14 7.96 -14.08
CA PHE A 86 2.47 8.74 -15.27
C PHE A 86 1.24 9.03 -16.12
N GLU A 87 0.33 8.06 -16.25
CA GLU A 87 -0.95 8.22 -16.95
C GLU A 87 -1.83 9.25 -16.26
N LYS A 88 -1.94 9.23 -14.92
CA LYS A 88 -2.64 10.27 -14.15
C LYS A 88 -2.00 11.65 -14.33
N SER A 89 -0.68 11.71 -14.39
CA SER A 89 0.06 12.96 -14.64
C SER A 89 -0.15 13.47 -16.08
N GLY A 90 -0.27 12.56 -17.04
CA GLY A 90 -0.44 12.84 -18.46
C GLY A 90 -1.88 13.14 -18.89
N ALA A 91 -2.89 12.65 -18.16
CA ALA A 91 -4.31 12.80 -18.49
C ALA A 91 -4.80 14.27 -18.60
N LEU A 92 -4.00 15.23 -18.13
CA LEU A 92 -4.29 16.67 -18.22
C LEU A 92 -3.94 17.29 -19.60
N ARG A 93 -3.30 16.56 -20.53
CA ARG A 93 -3.06 16.96 -21.94
C ARG A 93 -2.97 15.75 -22.90
N THR A 94 -2.89 16.00 -24.21
CA THR A 94 -2.73 14.96 -25.23
C THR A 94 -1.51 14.08 -24.92
N THR A 95 -1.73 12.78 -24.84
CA THR A 95 -0.81 11.70 -24.42
C THR A 95 0.58 11.68 -25.07
N HIS A 96 0.77 12.41 -26.17
CA HIS A 96 1.98 12.34 -27.01
C HIS A 96 3.12 13.27 -26.56
N ASN A 97 2.92 14.12 -25.54
CA ASN A 97 3.91 15.13 -25.13
C ASN A 97 4.46 14.97 -23.70
N LEU A 98 4.01 13.98 -22.93
CA LEU A 98 4.53 13.75 -21.58
C LEU A 98 5.86 13.00 -21.66
N LYS A 99 6.94 13.64 -21.23
CA LYS A 99 8.26 13.02 -21.04
C LYS A 99 8.45 12.66 -19.57
N ILE A 100 9.17 11.58 -19.32
CA ILE A 100 9.65 11.16 -18.01
C ILE A 100 11.16 11.16 -18.07
N LYS A 101 11.79 11.77 -17.06
CA LYS A 101 13.24 11.84 -16.93
C LYS A 101 13.67 11.21 -15.60
N PHE A 102 14.48 10.16 -15.67
CA PHE A 102 15.15 9.57 -14.50
C PHE A 102 16.61 10.04 -14.47
N ASP A 103 16.93 10.88 -13.49
CA ASP A 103 18.20 11.59 -13.33
C ASP A 103 18.78 11.37 -11.92
N PHE A 104 18.99 10.10 -11.61
CA PHE A 104 19.42 9.62 -10.29
C PHE A 104 20.92 9.24 -10.25
N ASP A 105 21.77 9.76 -11.12
CA ASP A 105 23.22 9.64 -10.85
C ASP A 105 23.94 10.74 -11.60
N ALA A 106 24.60 11.63 -10.85
CA ALA A 106 25.39 12.72 -11.38
C ALA A 106 26.52 12.25 -12.32
N LYS A 107 26.89 10.96 -12.28
CA LYS A 107 27.91 10.34 -13.14
C LYS A 107 27.35 9.58 -14.34
N SER A 108 26.03 9.41 -14.44
CA SER A 108 25.39 8.66 -15.52
C SER A 108 24.53 9.59 -16.38
N THR A 109 24.33 9.24 -17.65
CA THR A 109 23.37 9.94 -18.49
C THR A 109 21.95 9.73 -17.94
N ALA A 110 21.19 10.81 -17.81
CA ALA A 110 19.78 10.73 -17.48
C ALA A 110 19.03 9.86 -18.51
N LEU A 111 18.10 9.04 -18.03
CA LEU A 111 17.25 8.23 -18.88
C LEU A 111 15.96 9.03 -19.15
N GLU A 112 15.81 9.53 -20.36
CA GLU A 112 14.62 10.23 -20.83
C GLU A 112 13.80 9.34 -21.77
N PHE A 113 12.49 9.32 -21.57
CA PHE A 113 11.55 8.53 -22.36
C PHE A 113 10.17 9.17 -22.33
N ASP A 114 9.32 8.81 -23.29
CA ASP A 114 7.89 9.16 -23.23
C ASP A 114 7.08 8.01 -22.63
N LEU A 115 5.79 8.28 -22.44
CA LEU A 115 4.85 7.31 -21.88
C LEU A 115 4.72 6.04 -22.73
N GLU A 116 4.80 6.13 -24.07
CA GLU A 116 4.67 4.97 -24.96
C GLU A 116 5.88 4.03 -24.88
N HIS A 117 7.10 4.59 -24.81
CA HIS A 117 8.30 3.79 -24.60
C HIS A 117 8.25 3.06 -23.25
N PHE A 118 7.81 3.73 -22.18
CA PHE A 118 7.67 3.09 -20.87
C PHE A 118 6.64 1.95 -20.88
N ARG A 119 5.50 2.17 -21.57
CA ARG A 119 4.48 1.14 -21.78
C ARG A 119 5.05 -0.07 -22.52
N SER A 120 5.82 0.16 -23.58
CA SER A 120 6.48 -0.93 -24.32
C SER A 120 7.43 -1.75 -23.44
N TRP A 121 8.27 -1.09 -22.64
CA TRP A 121 9.19 -1.77 -21.73
C TRP A 121 8.46 -2.60 -20.67
N GLN A 122 7.37 -2.06 -20.14
CA GLN A 122 6.55 -2.76 -19.16
C GLN A 122 5.88 -4.01 -19.77
N ILE A 123 5.35 -3.91 -20.98
CA ILE A 123 4.75 -5.05 -21.70
C ILE A 123 5.81 -6.15 -21.94
N GLN A 124 7.03 -5.76 -22.32
CA GLN A 124 8.14 -6.71 -22.46
C GLN A 124 8.49 -7.41 -21.14
N PHE A 125 8.48 -6.67 -20.03
CA PHE A 125 8.67 -7.24 -18.69
C PHE A 125 7.57 -8.25 -18.35
N ILE A 126 6.29 -7.86 -18.49
CA ILE A 126 5.14 -8.72 -18.19
C ILE A 126 5.20 -10.01 -19.02
N HIS A 127 5.51 -9.90 -20.32
CA HIS A 127 5.60 -11.04 -21.22
C HIS A 127 6.76 -11.98 -20.88
N ALA A 128 7.92 -11.43 -20.47
CA ALA A 128 9.07 -12.22 -20.05
C ALA A 128 8.81 -13.03 -18.75
N LEU A 129 7.97 -12.48 -17.87
CA LEU A 129 7.63 -13.05 -16.56
C LEU A 129 6.54 -14.13 -16.60
N ARG A 130 6.03 -14.50 -17.78
CA ARG A 130 5.02 -15.55 -17.94
C ARG A 130 5.52 -16.90 -17.40
N PRO A 131 4.60 -17.80 -16.98
CA PRO A 131 4.95 -19.12 -16.47
C PRO A 131 5.85 -19.93 -17.40
N VAL A 132 6.70 -20.76 -16.79
CA VAL A 132 7.64 -21.68 -17.47
C VAL A 132 6.93 -22.62 -18.43
N TYR A 133 5.79 -23.09 -17.99
CA TYR A 133 4.95 -24.00 -18.71
C TYR A 133 3.74 -23.20 -19.17
N VAL A 134 3.60 -23.08 -20.48
CA VAL A 134 2.54 -22.32 -21.11
C VAL A 134 1.48 -23.27 -21.63
N TYR A 135 0.22 -22.87 -21.49
CA TYR A 135 -0.90 -23.55 -22.09
C TYR A 135 -0.96 -23.24 -23.57
N GLU A 136 -1.30 -24.24 -24.37
CA GLU A 136 -1.65 -24.04 -25.76
C GLU A 136 -2.92 -23.17 -25.84
N VAL A 137 -2.80 -21.99 -26.43
CA VAL A 137 -3.93 -21.06 -26.57
C VAL A 137 -4.75 -21.48 -27.77
N ASN A 138 -5.84 -22.19 -27.52
CA ASN A 138 -6.82 -22.58 -28.51
C ASN A 138 -8.20 -21.98 -28.14
N PRO A 139 -8.78 -21.10 -28.97
CA PRO A 139 -10.04 -20.44 -28.62
C PRO A 139 -11.19 -21.42 -28.35
N GLU A 140 -11.34 -22.48 -29.13
CA GLU A 140 -12.39 -23.47 -28.94
C GLU A 140 -12.28 -24.15 -27.56
N VAL A 141 -11.07 -24.54 -27.16
CA VAL A 141 -10.80 -25.16 -25.86
C VAL A 141 -11.04 -24.17 -24.72
N LEU A 142 -10.57 -22.93 -24.84
CA LEU A 142 -10.70 -21.92 -23.79
C LEU A 142 -12.14 -21.39 -23.62
N PHE A 143 -12.92 -21.32 -24.70
CA PHE A 143 -14.36 -21.03 -24.60
C PHE A 143 -15.12 -22.20 -23.98
N GLN A 144 -14.76 -23.44 -24.30
CA GLN A 144 -15.34 -24.61 -23.66
C GLN A 144 -15.03 -24.64 -22.16
N LEU A 145 -13.77 -24.41 -21.77
CA LEU A 145 -13.36 -24.27 -20.37
C LEU A 145 -14.19 -23.21 -19.64
N TYR A 146 -14.30 -22.02 -20.23
CA TYR A 146 -15.13 -20.93 -19.69
C TYR A 146 -16.59 -21.38 -19.52
N SER A 147 -17.20 -21.97 -20.55
CA SER A 147 -18.60 -22.39 -20.52
C SER A 147 -18.88 -23.46 -19.46
N ASP A 148 -17.96 -24.42 -19.31
CA ASP A 148 -18.07 -25.51 -18.35
C ASP A 148 -17.96 -24.99 -16.91
N LEU A 149 -16.98 -24.13 -16.62
CA LEU A 149 -16.84 -23.47 -15.32
C LEU A 149 -18.04 -22.56 -15.01
N ARG A 150 -18.49 -21.78 -15.99
CA ARG A 150 -19.64 -20.89 -15.85
C ARG A 150 -20.90 -21.68 -15.49
N ARG A 151 -21.19 -22.75 -16.22
CA ARG A 151 -22.34 -23.62 -15.97
C ARG A 151 -22.27 -24.28 -14.60
N PHE A 152 -21.09 -24.76 -14.20
CA PHE A 152 -20.88 -25.34 -12.88
C PHE A 152 -21.21 -24.34 -11.78
N LEU A 153 -20.73 -23.09 -11.90
CA LEU A 153 -20.99 -22.03 -10.92
C LEU A 153 -22.43 -21.53 -10.96
N ASP A 154 -23.07 -21.40 -12.12
CA ASP A 154 -24.45 -20.92 -12.22
C ASP A 154 -25.46 -21.87 -11.53
N VAL A 155 -25.20 -23.19 -11.51
CA VAL A 155 -26.04 -24.17 -10.79
C VAL A 155 -26.04 -23.92 -9.27
N THR A 156 -25.05 -23.20 -8.74
CA THR A 156 -24.93 -22.89 -7.31
C THR A 156 -25.66 -21.59 -6.90
N GLY A 157 -26.14 -20.80 -7.87
CA GLY A 157 -26.88 -19.55 -7.63
C GLY A 157 -26.05 -18.41 -7.03
N LEU A 158 -24.75 -18.37 -7.33
CA LEU A 158 -23.82 -17.35 -6.81
C LEU A 158 -24.04 -15.97 -7.46
N ASP A 159 -23.75 -14.92 -6.69
CA ASP A 159 -23.66 -13.55 -7.22
C ASP A 159 -22.32 -13.34 -7.93
N TRP A 160 -22.42 -12.77 -9.13
CA TRP A 160 -21.33 -12.50 -10.08
C TRP A 160 -20.76 -11.08 -9.95
N ASN A 161 -21.25 -10.28 -9.00
CA ASN A 161 -20.63 -9.01 -8.69
C ASN A 161 -19.26 -9.25 -8.02
N PRO A 162 -18.18 -8.68 -8.57
CA PRO A 162 -16.87 -8.84 -7.95
C PRO A 162 -16.84 -8.18 -6.57
N HIS A 163 -16.22 -8.84 -5.60
CA HIS A 163 -15.95 -8.33 -4.24
C HIS A 163 -14.54 -7.75 -4.16
N HIS A 164 -13.59 -8.38 -4.86
CA HIS A 164 -12.18 -7.96 -4.89
C HIS A 164 -12.01 -6.58 -5.54
N GLN A 165 -11.49 -5.61 -4.77
CA GLN A 165 -11.33 -4.21 -5.22
C GLN A 165 -10.45 -4.09 -6.47
N GLU A 166 -9.36 -4.87 -6.56
CA GLU A 166 -8.50 -4.84 -7.75
C GLU A 166 -9.19 -5.41 -8.98
N VAL A 167 -10.05 -6.43 -8.82
CA VAL A 167 -10.83 -7.00 -9.93
C VAL A 167 -11.85 -5.98 -10.43
N LYS A 168 -12.56 -5.30 -9.53
CA LYS A 168 -13.48 -4.19 -9.88
C LYS A 168 -12.77 -3.14 -10.73
N ARG A 169 -11.59 -2.71 -10.27
CA ARG A 169 -10.78 -1.71 -10.97
C ARG A 169 -10.30 -2.23 -12.33
N TRP A 170 -9.78 -3.45 -12.38
CA TRP A 170 -9.31 -4.06 -13.64
C TRP A 170 -10.42 -4.15 -14.67
N ILE A 171 -11.62 -4.59 -14.27
CA ILE A 171 -12.79 -4.67 -15.16
C ILE A 171 -13.23 -3.27 -15.60
N SER A 172 -13.24 -2.28 -14.71
CA SER A 172 -13.55 -0.90 -15.06
C SER A 172 -12.57 -0.32 -16.09
N ASP A 173 -11.27 -0.57 -15.91
CA ASP A 173 -10.23 -0.13 -16.82
C ASP A 173 -10.39 -0.85 -18.19
N TYR A 174 -10.63 -2.16 -18.19
CA TYR A 174 -10.91 -2.96 -19.39
C TYR A 174 -12.15 -2.47 -20.15
N ASP A 175 -13.25 -2.21 -19.43
CA ASP A 175 -14.52 -1.76 -20.01
C ASP A 175 -14.41 -0.35 -20.64
N SER A 176 -13.35 0.41 -20.29
CA SER A 176 -12.98 1.68 -20.93
C SER A 176 -12.14 1.53 -22.21
N ASP A 177 -12.03 0.31 -22.75
CA ASP A 177 -11.23 -0.09 -23.92
C ASP A 177 -9.71 0.09 -23.73
N SER A 178 -9.26 0.07 -22.48
CA SER A 178 -7.85 0.05 -22.11
C SER A 178 -7.49 -1.30 -21.50
N LEU A 179 -6.70 -2.12 -22.19
CA LEU A 179 -6.23 -3.39 -21.62
C LEU A 179 -5.35 -3.07 -20.38
N PRO A 180 -5.75 -3.49 -19.16
CA PRO A 180 -5.02 -3.08 -17.96
C PRO A 180 -3.61 -3.68 -17.94
N LYS A 181 -2.62 -2.88 -17.53
CA LYS A 181 -1.19 -3.25 -17.55
C LYS A 181 -0.66 -3.67 -16.17
N TYR A 182 -1.54 -4.23 -15.35
CA TYR A 182 -1.19 -4.77 -14.06
C TYR A 182 -1.94 -6.07 -13.84
N THR A 183 -1.30 -6.97 -13.10
CA THR A 183 -1.90 -8.22 -12.66
C THR A 183 -2.63 -8.00 -11.34
N ILE A 184 -3.48 -8.94 -10.96
CA ILE A 184 -4.21 -8.95 -9.68
C ILE A 184 -3.48 -9.87 -8.71
N ILE A 185 -3.49 -9.57 -7.41
CA ILE A 185 -2.96 -10.50 -6.41
C ILE A 185 -4.13 -11.16 -5.71
N PHE A 186 -4.30 -12.46 -5.95
CA PHE A 186 -5.23 -13.29 -5.18
C PHE A 186 -4.49 -13.90 -3.98
N PRO A 187 -4.89 -13.62 -2.72
CA PRO A 187 -4.29 -14.26 -1.54
C PRO A 187 -4.63 -15.75 -1.48
N SER A 188 -3.80 -16.56 -0.82
CA SER A 188 -4.14 -17.96 -0.52
C SER A 188 -5.42 -18.01 0.33
N VAL A 189 -6.30 -18.97 0.03
CA VAL A 189 -7.53 -19.19 0.82
C VAL A 189 -7.32 -20.17 1.98
N GLY A 190 -6.12 -20.76 2.08
CA GLY A 190 -5.72 -21.68 3.14
C GLY A 190 -5.96 -23.16 2.84
N ASP A 191 -6.41 -23.50 1.63
CA ASP A 191 -6.55 -24.87 1.14
C ASP A 191 -5.52 -25.16 0.05
N GLU A 192 -4.58 -26.06 0.34
CA GLU A 192 -3.43 -26.33 -0.55
C GLU A 192 -3.85 -26.88 -1.92
N GLU A 193 -4.88 -27.73 -1.98
CA GLU A 193 -5.25 -28.40 -3.22
C GLU A 193 -5.89 -27.42 -4.21
N PHE A 194 -6.73 -26.54 -3.70
CA PHE A 194 -7.30 -25.49 -4.52
C PHE A 194 -6.38 -24.36 -4.80
N ASP A 195 -5.60 -23.88 -3.84
CA ASP A 195 -4.64 -22.82 -4.12
C ASP A 195 -3.74 -23.23 -5.29
N ARG A 196 -3.38 -24.53 -5.36
CA ARG A 196 -2.67 -25.12 -6.51
C ARG A 196 -3.48 -25.10 -7.82
N VAL A 197 -4.73 -25.55 -7.81
CA VAL A 197 -5.56 -25.64 -9.03
C VAL A 197 -6.02 -24.25 -9.51
N PHE A 198 -6.43 -23.40 -8.59
CA PHE A 198 -6.71 -21.98 -8.81
C PHE A 198 -5.50 -21.27 -9.40
N SER A 199 -4.31 -21.46 -8.83
CA SER A 199 -3.06 -20.90 -9.37
C SER A 199 -2.85 -21.32 -10.83
N SER A 200 -3.20 -22.56 -11.20
CA SER A 200 -3.08 -23.03 -12.58
C SER A 200 -4.06 -22.34 -13.55
N LEU A 201 -5.31 -22.13 -13.13
CA LEU A 201 -6.28 -21.35 -13.91
C LEU A 201 -5.87 -19.88 -14.01
N TYR A 202 -5.32 -19.33 -12.93
CA TYR A 202 -4.84 -17.97 -12.90
C TYR A 202 -3.61 -17.78 -13.80
N GLU A 203 -2.67 -18.73 -13.80
CA GLU A 203 -1.53 -18.77 -14.72
C GLU A 203 -1.97 -18.78 -16.19
N LEU A 204 -2.99 -19.58 -16.53
CA LEU A 204 -3.58 -19.60 -17.87
C LEU A 204 -4.14 -18.23 -18.25
N TRP A 205 -4.91 -17.62 -17.36
CA TRP A 205 -5.46 -16.28 -17.60
C TRP A 205 -4.35 -15.22 -17.75
N GLN A 206 -3.35 -15.24 -16.87
CA GLN A 206 -2.20 -14.32 -16.91
C GLN A 206 -1.41 -14.46 -18.20
N GLN A 207 -1.25 -15.69 -18.70
CA GLN A 207 -0.61 -15.95 -19.98
C GLN A 207 -1.40 -15.27 -21.11
N VAL A 208 -2.70 -15.56 -21.26
CA VAL A 208 -3.53 -14.96 -22.32
C VAL A 208 -3.54 -13.44 -22.22
N TRP A 209 -3.57 -12.89 -21.00
CA TRP A 209 -3.51 -11.44 -20.76
C TRP A 209 -2.18 -10.84 -21.23
N ALA A 210 -1.06 -11.44 -20.84
CA ALA A 210 0.27 -11.00 -21.24
C ALA A 210 0.47 -11.10 -22.76
N ASP A 211 -0.09 -12.12 -23.39
CA ASP A 211 -0.04 -12.32 -24.84
C ASP A 211 -0.88 -11.27 -25.58
N CYS A 212 -2.09 -10.96 -25.07
CA CYS A 212 -2.90 -9.88 -25.60
C CYS A 212 -2.20 -8.53 -25.49
N LEU A 213 -1.55 -8.24 -24.35
CA LEU A 213 -0.74 -7.04 -24.18
C LEU A 213 0.41 -6.97 -25.19
N PHE A 214 1.16 -8.07 -25.34
CA PHE A 214 2.33 -8.13 -26.21
C PHE A 214 1.96 -7.96 -27.69
N HIS A 215 0.87 -8.57 -28.14
CA HIS A 215 0.41 -8.48 -29.51
C HIS A 215 -0.50 -7.26 -29.80
N ASN A 216 -0.72 -6.42 -28.79
CA ASN A 216 -1.64 -5.28 -28.81
C ASN A 216 -3.05 -5.68 -29.28
N VAL A 217 -3.60 -6.72 -28.65
CA VAL A 217 -4.95 -7.24 -28.88
C VAL A 217 -5.86 -6.71 -27.78
N THR A 218 -6.77 -5.81 -28.16
CA THR A 218 -7.88 -5.30 -27.37
C THR A 218 -9.22 -5.79 -27.94
N ARG A 219 -10.31 -5.57 -27.19
CA ARG A 219 -11.69 -5.80 -27.66
C ARG A 219 -11.96 -5.18 -29.04
N THR A 220 -11.53 -3.93 -29.27
CA THR A 220 -11.77 -3.21 -30.54
C THR A 220 -10.92 -3.70 -31.70
N THR A 221 -9.67 -4.08 -31.45
CA THR A 221 -8.79 -4.66 -32.50
C THR A 221 -9.16 -6.10 -32.86
N GLY A 222 -9.87 -6.83 -31.99
CA GLY A 222 -10.37 -8.19 -32.24
C GLY A 222 -11.41 -8.27 -33.37
N VAL A 223 -12.08 -7.16 -33.70
CA VAL A 223 -13.07 -7.07 -34.78
C VAL A 223 -12.41 -6.84 -36.16
N GLN A 224 -11.19 -6.28 -36.20
CA GLN A 224 -10.46 -6.01 -37.44
C GLN A 224 -9.60 -7.22 -37.83
N THR A 225 -10.23 -8.21 -38.47
CA THR A 225 -9.54 -9.35 -39.08
C THR A 225 -8.76 -8.92 -40.33
N GLY A 226 -7.58 -8.33 -40.13
CA GLY A 226 -6.63 -8.06 -41.20
C GLY A 226 -5.99 -9.36 -41.71
N LYS A 227 -5.68 -9.44 -43.02
CA LYS A 227 -5.01 -10.60 -43.64
C LYS A 227 -3.57 -10.85 -43.13
N ASP A 228 -2.98 -9.88 -42.42
CA ASP A 228 -1.55 -9.84 -42.06
C ASP A 228 -1.23 -10.31 -40.62
N ALA A 229 -2.22 -10.72 -39.82
CA ALA A 229 -1.96 -11.26 -38.47
C ALA A 229 -1.51 -12.73 -38.54
N ASP A 230 -0.47 -13.10 -37.77
CA ASP A 230 -0.06 -14.50 -37.57
C ASP A 230 -1.18 -15.33 -36.89
N ASP A 231 -1.12 -16.66 -37.05
CA ASP A 231 -2.18 -17.55 -36.60
C ASP A 231 -2.43 -17.45 -35.07
N TYR A 232 -1.39 -17.15 -34.30
CA TYR A 232 -1.49 -17.02 -32.85
C TYR A 232 -2.22 -15.74 -32.42
N LYS A 233 -1.88 -14.59 -33.02
CA LYS A 233 -2.58 -13.32 -32.79
C LYS A 233 -4.06 -13.42 -33.15
N ARG A 234 -4.41 -14.18 -34.20
CA ARG A 234 -5.81 -14.44 -34.56
C ARG A 234 -6.56 -15.21 -33.48
N CYS A 235 -5.91 -16.19 -32.83
CA CYS A 235 -6.51 -16.88 -31.68
C CYS A 235 -6.83 -15.90 -30.55
N LEU A 236 -5.90 -15.00 -30.20
CA LEU A 236 -6.13 -13.97 -29.18
C LEU A 236 -7.25 -13.00 -29.58
N GLN A 237 -7.28 -12.56 -30.82
CA GLN A 237 -8.35 -11.68 -31.34
C GLN A 237 -9.73 -12.35 -31.25
N LYS A 238 -9.82 -13.66 -31.52
CA LYS A 238 -11.06 -14.44 -31.38
C LYS A 238 -11.49 -14.61 -29.93
N LEU A 239 -10.56 -14.70 -28.98
CA LEU A 239 -10.89 -14.72 -27.55
C LEU A 239 -11.45 -13.36 -27.11
N GLU A 240 -10.79 -12.28 -27.52
CA GLU A 240 -11.16 -10.92 -27.08
C GLU A 240 -12.37 -10.34 -27.82
N SER A 241 -12.79 -10.91 -28.96
CA SER A 241 -14.07 -10.54 -29.58
C SER A 241 -15.27 -10.82 -28.66
N ASP A 242 -15.15 -11.81 -27.77
CA ASP A 242 -16.17 -12.19 -26.78
C ASP A 242 -15.73 -11.86 -25.34
N MET A 243 -14.77 -10.95 -25.18
CA MET A 243 -14.28 -10.46 -23.88
C MET A 243 -13.80 -11.58 -22.95
N TRP A 244 -13.13 -12.60 -23.49
CA TRP A 244 -12.73 -13.78 -22.72
C TRP A 244 -11.91 -13.41 -21.48
N LEU A 245 -10.94 -12.50 -21.59
CA LEU A 245 -10.14 -12.05 -20.43
C LEU A 245 -11.01 -11.52 -19.29
N ARG A 246 -11.97 -10.64 -19.61
CA ARG A 246 -12.90 -10.06 -18.63
C ARG A 246 -13.80 -11.13 -18.01
N GLN A 247 -14.39 -11.99 -18.83
CA GLN A 247 -15.35 -13.00 -18.38
C GLN A 247 -14.68 -14.09 -17.55
N PHE A 248 -13.48 -14.53 -17.96
CA PHE A 248 -12.72 -15.53 -17.24
C PHE A 248 -12.17 -14.98 -15.92
N LEU A 249 -11.77 -13.70 -15.87
CA LEU A 249 -11.39 -13.06 -14.62
C LEU A 249 -12.55 -13.03 -13.61
N LEU A 250 -13.79 -12.83 -14.05
CA LEU A 250 -14.97 -12.92 -13.17
C LEU A 250 -15.18 -14.33 -12.62
N ILE A 251 -14.92 -15.37 -13.41
CA ILE A 251 -14.93 -16.76 -12.89
C ILE A 251 -13.89 -16.93 -11.78
N LEU A 252 -12.68 -16.44 -12.00
CA LEU A 252 -11.61 -16.51 -11.00
C LEU A 252 -11.96 -15.73 -9.73
N GLU A 253 -12.56 -14.56 -9.86
CA GLU A 253 -13.00 -13.77 -8.71
C GLU A 253 -14.09 -14.49 -7.90
N VAL A 254 -15.08 -15.08 -8.56
CA VAL A 254 -16.16 -15.80 -7.89
C VAL A 254 -15.63 -17.07 -7.22
N LEU A 255 -14.74 -17.81 -7.89
CA LEU A 255 -14.06 -18.95 -7.29
C LEU A 255 -13.28 -18.52 -6.05
N HIS A 256 -12.48 -17.46 -6.15
CA HIS A 256 -11.61 -17.02 -5.07
C HIS A 256 -12.38 -16.44 -3.87
N SER A 257 -13.21 -15.42 -4.09
CA SER A 257 -13.87 -14.64 -3.03
C SER A 257 -14.78 -15.50 -2.16
N ARG A 258 -15.37 -16.54 -2.74
CA ARG A 258 -16.30 -17.46 -2.08
C ARG A 258 -15.61 -18.66 -1.43
N SER A 259 -14.32 -18.83 -1.71
CA SER A 259 -13.45 -19.83 -1.09
C SER A 259 -12.77 -19.33 0.19
N ILE A 260 -12.85 -18.02 0.47
CA ILE A 260 -12.28 -17.44 1.69
C ILE A 260 -13.11 -17.90 2.91
N PRO A 261 -12.48 -18.53 3.94
CA PRO A 261 -13.18 -18.95 5.15
C PRO A 261 -13.91 -17.78 5.84
N GLY A 262 -15.15 -18.02 6.29
CA GLY A 262 -15.92 -17.03 7.08
C GLY A 262 -16.79 -16.05 6.26
N THR A 263 -16.80 -16.13 4.92
CA THR A 263 -17.76 -15.39 4.09
C THR A 263 -19.16 -16.05 4.14
N CYS A 264 -20.23 -15.28 3.89
CA CYS A 264 -21.62 -15.75 3.95
C CYS A 264 -21.93 -16.94 3.01
N ASP A 265 -21.10 -17.17 1.99
CA ASP A 265 -21.20 -18.28 1.05
C ASP A 265 -20.15 -19.39 1.24
N ALA A 266 -19.17 -19.22 2.13
CA ALA A 266 -18.17 -20.25 2.43
C ALA A 266 -18.83 -21.57 2.86
N GLY A 267 -20.01 -21.51 3.51
CA GLY A 267 -20.80 -22.68 3.87
C GLY A 267 -21.42 -23.44 2.68
N ARG A 268 -21.68 -22.77 1.54
CA ARG A 268 -22.23 -23.41 0.33
C ARG A 268 -21.14 -24.08 -0.51
N LEU A 269 -19.93 -23.53 -0.54
CA LEU A 269 -18.78 -24.11 -1.27
C LEU A 269 -18.00 -25.16 -0.47
N ASN A 270 -18.00 -25.10 0.87
CA ASN A 270 -17.34 -26.13 1.70
C ASN A 270 -17.90 -27.55 1.50
N VAL A 271 -19.14 -27.71 1.02
CA VAL A 271 -19.74 -29.03 0.74
C VAL A 271 -19.26 -29.61 -0.62
N TRP A 272 -18.72 -28.78 -1.51
CA TRP A 272 -18.43 -29.12 -2.91
C TRP A 272 -16.98 -28.87 -3.28
N TRP A 273 -16.12 -28.57 -2.29
CA TRP A 273 -14.74 -28.20 -2.49
C TRP A 273 -13.99 -29.18 -3.39
N GLN A 274 -14.12 -30.46 -3.04
CA GLN A 274 -13.51 -31.54 -3.80
C GLN A 274 -14.10 -31.68 -5.20
N ASP A 275 -15.40 -31.42 -5.37
CA ASP A 275 -16.04 -31.47 -6.69
C ASP A 275 -15.53 -30.33 -7.59
N VAL A 276 -15.40 -29.11 -7.06
CA VAL A 276 -14.84 -27.95 -7.80
C VAL A 276 -13.40 -28.25 -8.18
N VAL A 277 -12.58 -28.68 -7.22
CA VAL A 277 -11.16 -28.99 -7.44
C VAL A 277 -10.99 -30.13 -8.44
N GLN A 278 -11.77 -31.21 -8.33
CA GLN A 278 -11.75 -32.33 -9.25
C GLN A 278 -12.18 -31.91 -10.66
N PHE A 279 -13.23 -31.10 -10.77
CA PHE A 279 -13.72 -30.57 -12.03
C PHE A 279 -12.68 -29.68 -12.72
N MET A 280 -12.13 -28.71 -11.99
CA MET A 280 -11.08 -27.81 -12.49
C MET A 280 -9.82 -28.60 -12.88
N THR A 281 -9.40 -29.59 -12.08
CA THR A 281 -8.25 -30.45 -12.37
C THR A 281 -8.46 -31.24 -13.67
N LYS A 282 -9.66 -31.81 -13.86
CA LYS A 282 -10.01 -32.54 -15.09
C LYS A 282 -9.98 -31.63 -16.31
N LEU A 283 -10.55 -30.44 -16.20
CA LEU A 283 -10.58 -29.47 -17.31
C LEU A 283 -9.19 -28.98 -17.67
N LEU A 284 -8.37 -28.59 -16.69
CA LEU A 284 -6.99 -28.19 -16.93
C LEU A 284 -6.16 -29.31 -17.55
N GLY A 285 -6.38 -30.57 -17.12
CA GLY A 285 -5.72 -31.75 -17.69
C GLY A 285 -6.05 -32.00 -19.17
N SER A 286 -7.11 -31.39 -19.70
CA SER A 286 -7.47 -31.47 -21.13
C SER A 286 -6.73 -30.44 -22.00
N ILE A 287 -6.07 -29.45 -21.41
CA ILE A 287 -5.36 -28.39 -22.12
C ILE A 287 -3.89 -28.78 -22.21
N THR A 288 -3.35 -28.84 -23.44
CA THR A 288 -1.94 -29.10 -23.66
C THR A 288 -1.10 -28.03 -22.97
N ARG A 289 -0.14 -28.45 -22.14
CA ARG A 289 0.83 -27.58 -21.48
C ARG A 289 2.22 -27.92 -22.00
N THR A 290 2.93 -26.93 -22.52
CA THR A 290 4.27 -27.11 -23.10
C THR A 290 5.31 -26.34 -22.32
N LEU A 291 6.50 -26.91 -22.20
CA LEU A 291 7.65 -26.21 -21.64
C LEU A 291 8.10 -25.14 -22.63
N ARG A 292 8.31 -23.91 -22.16
CA ARG A 292 8.89 -22.85 -22.99
C ARG A 292 10.29 -23.27 -23.44
N ASN A 293 10.52 -23.27 -24.76
CA ASN A 293 11.80 -23.66 -25.32
C ASN A 293 12.92 -22.70 -24.87
N LYS A 294 14.10 -23.26 -24.57
CA LYS A 294 15.32 -22.53 -24.19
C LYS A 294 15.66 -21.34 -25.09
N SER A 295 15.48 -21.48 -26.40
CA SER A 295 15.72 -20.39 -27.36
C SER A 295 14.83 -19.17 -27.08
N VAL A 296 13.54 -19.39 -26.82
CA VAL A 296 12.58 -18.35 -26.46
C VAL A 296 12.94 -17.71 -25.12
N LEU A 297 13.27 -18.52 -24.11
CA LEU A 297 13.71 -18.03 -22.80
C LEU A 297 14.98 -17.17 -22.90
N THR A 298 15.94 -17.59 -23.71
CA THR A 298 17.19 -16.86 -23.96
C THR A 298 16.93 -15.54 -24.66
N GLN A 299 16.07 -15.54 -25.69
CA GLN A 299 15.70 -14.32 -26.41
C GLN A 299 15.01 -13.31 -25.48
N GLU A 300 14.02 -13.75 -24.68
CA GLU A 300 13.35 -12.86 -23.74
C GLU A 300 14.29 -12.35 -22.66
N LEU A 301 15.23 -13.17 -22.18
CA LEU A 301 16.24 -12.74 -21.22
C LEU A 301 17.10 -11.62 -21.81
N VAL A 302 17.62 -11.82 -23.01
CA VAL A 302 18.47 -10.82 -23.69
C VAL A 302 17.68 -9.54 -23.92
N SER A 303 16.46 -9.62 -24.48
CA SER A 303 15.59 -8.47 -24.71
C SER A 303 15.34 -7.68 -23.41
N LEU A 304 15.05 -8.36 -22.30
CA LEU A 304 14.81 -7.71 -21.01
C LEU A 304 16.07 -6.98 -20.49
N LEU A 305 17.24 -7.60 -20.60
CA LEU A 305 18.51 -7.04 -20.14
C LEU A 305 18.99 -5.85 -21.00
N GLU A 306 18.52 -5.76 -22.24
CA GLU A 306 18.78 -4.65 -23.17
C GLU A 306 17.87 -3.44 -22.92
N LEU A 307 16.77 -3.59 -22.17
CA LEU A 307 15.88 -2.49 -21.85
C LEU A 307 16.64 -1.36 -21.12
N PRO A 308 16.51 -0.10 -21.54
CA PRO A 308 17.19 1.03 -20.88
C PRO A 308 16.86 1.12 -19.38
N ILE A 309 15.60 0.84 -19.02
CA ILE A 309 15.11 0.88 -17.64
C ILE A 309 15.74 -0.20 -16.76
N TRP A 310 16.19 -1.33 -17.32
CA TRP A 310 16.85 -2.39 -16.55
C TRP A 310 18.12 -1.88 -15.87
N ARG A 311 18.89 -1.02 -16.54
CA ARG A 311 20.09 -0.39 -15.98
C ARG A 311 19.78 0.60 -14.85
N LYS A 312 18.53 1.04 -14.74
CA LYS A 312 18.01 1.97 -13.73
C LYS A 312 17.10 1.29 -12.72
N ARG A 313 17.09 -0.05 -12.65
CA ARG A 313 16.18 -0.82 -11.78
C ARG A 313 16.28 -0.45 -10.29
N TYR A 314 17.45 -0.04 -9.81
CA TYR A 314 17.63 0.38 -8.42
C TYR A 314 16.94 1.72 -8.12
N ASP A 315 16.85 2.60 -9.12
CA ASP A 315 16.17 3.88 -8.99
C ASP A 315 14.65 3.73 -8.96
N LEU A 316 14.13 2.65 -9.56
CA LEU A 316 12.70 2.35 -9.59
C LEU A 316 12.11 2.22 -8.18
N TYR A 317 12.86 1.70 -7.21
CA TYR A 317 12.32 1.50 -5.86
C TYR A 317 11.96 2.82 -5.17
N ALA A 318 12.87 3.80 -5.20
CA ALA A 318 12.59 5.11 -4.59
C ALA A 318 11.41 5.77 -5.31
N ALA A 319 11.46 5.82 -6.65
CA ALA A 319 10.37 6.35 -7.47
C ALA A 319 9.02 5.66 -7.16
N TRP A 320 9.03 4.33 -7.00
CA TRP A 320 7.86 3.55 -6.63
C TRP A 320 7.31 3.89 -5.24
N ILE A 321 8.16 4.15 -4.25
CA ILE A 321 7.67 4.61 -2.93
C ILE A 321 6.87 5.92 -3.06
N SER A 322 7.21 6.81 -3.99
CA SER A 322 6.40 8.00 -4.25
C SER A 322 4.98 7.67 -4.73
N THR A 323 4.79 6.60 -5.51
CA THR A 323 3.47 6.13 -5.95
C THR A 323 2.64 5.72 -4.73
N GLN A 324 3.26 5.03 -3.76
CA GLN A 324 2.59 4.58 -2.54
C GLN A 324 2.22 5.73 -1.62
N ILE A 325 3.05 6.77 -1.52
CA ILE A 325 2.73 8.02 -0.79
C ILE A 325 1.47 8.66 -1.40
N MET A 326 1.46 8.81 -2.72
CA MET A 326 0.36 9.40 -3.48
C MET A 326 -0.94 8.61 -3.35
N VAL A 327 -0.87 7.27 -3.37
CA VAL A 327 -2.02 6.39 -3.10
C VAL A 327 -2.55 6.62 -1.68
N ALA A 328 -1.67 6.72 -0.68
CA ALA A 328 -2.06 6.90 0.70
C ALA A 328 -2.72 8.27 0.99
N MET A 329 -2.33 9.32 0.26
CA MET A 329 -3.01 10.63 0.30
C MET A 329 -4.47 10.55 -0.18
N ASN A 330 -4.80 9.57 -1.03
CA ASN A 330 -6.15 9.27 -1.47
C ASN A 330 -6.92 10.53 -1.93
N ASP A 331 -6.29 11.33 -2.78
CA ASP A 331 -6.85 12.57 -3.32
C ASP A 331 -7.00 12.45 -4.84
N SER A 332 -8.24 12.38 -5.32
CA SER A 332 -8.57 12.36 -6.74
C SER A 332 -8.35 13.71 -7.44
N SER A 333 -8.23 14.80 -6.67
CA SER A 333 -7.97 16.16 -7.16
C SER A 333 -6.48 16.55 -7.13
N MET A 334 -5.61 15.60 -6.81
CA MET A 334 -4.17 15.83 -6.70
C MET A 334 -3.58 16.31 -8.03
N THR A 335 -2.83 17.40 -7.97
CA THR A 335 -2.13 17.98 -9.12
C THR A 335 -0.71 17.45 -9.17
N TYR A 336 -0.33 16.82 -10.28
CA TYR A 336 1.04 16.35 -10.52
C TYR A 336 1.86 17.46 -11.18
N ILE A 337 3.07 17.69 -10.69
CA ILE A 337 3.93 18.77 -11.18
C ILE A 337 4.80 18.26 -12.32
N HIS A 338 4.82 19.01 -13.42
CA HIS A 338 5.68 18.76 -14.56
C HIS A 338 6.29 20.08 -15.05
N GLU A 339 7.54 20.04 -15.51
CA GLU A 339 8.23 21.18 -16.10
C GLU A 339 8.27 21.01 -17.61
N ASN A 340 7.62 21.92 -18.36
CA ASN A 340 7.59 21.87 -19.84
C ASN A 340 7.15 20.50 -20.42
N GLY A 341 6.18 19.84 -19.77
CA GLY A 341 5.70 18.51 -20.16
C GLY A 341 6.61 17.35 -19.72
N THR A 342 7.60 17.59 -18.85
CA THR A 342 8.49 16.55 -18.31
C THR A 342 8.24 16.33 -16.82
N VAL A 343 7.99 15.08 -16.41
CA VAL A 343 8.02 14.65 -15.02
C VAL A 343 9.42 14.14 -14.71
N THR A 344 10.12 14.79 -13.80
CA THR A 344 11.50 14.46 -13.47
C THR A 344 11.56 13.71 -12.15
N PHE A 345 12.27 12.59 -12.11
CA PHE A 345 12.70 11.96 -10.88
C PHE A 345 14.22 12.08 -10.83
N SER A 346 14.74 12.81 -9.85
CA SER A 346 16.17 13.12 -9.78
C SER A 346 16.67 13.18 -8.35
N PHE A 347 17.98 13.11 -8.16
CA PHE A 347 18.63 13.42 -6.88
C PHE A 347 18.76 14.93 -6.62
N SER A 348 17.73 15.68 -7.01
CA SER A 348 17.63 17.11 -6.79
C SER A 348 16.23 17.46 -6.29
N ARG A 349 16.15 18.57 -5.55
CA ARG A 349 14.89 19.04 -4.97
C ARG A 349 13.84 19.15 -6.07
N ASN A 350 12.79 18.35 -5.98
CA ASN A 350 11.70 18.37 -6.95
C ASN A 350 10.32 18.33 -6.29
N HIS A 351 9.40 19.17 -6.76
CA HIS A 351 7.99 19.12 -6.36
C HIS A 351 7.31 18.06 -7.21
N LEU A 352 6.73 17.03 -6.60
CA LEU A 352 6.11 15.92 -7.32
C LEU A 352 4.60 16.09 -7.45
N ALA A 353 3.93 16.47 -6.36
CA ALA A 353 2.49 16.60 -6.35
C ALA A 353 1.97 17.54 -5.27
N THR A 354 0.81 18.13 -5.51
CA THR A 354 0.07 18.99 -4.59
C THR A 354 -1.34 18.45 -4.36
N SER A 355 -1.77 18.36 -3.12
CA SER A 355 -3.11 17.96 -2.71
C SER A 355 -3.83 19.09 -1.98
N ARG A 356 -4.93 19.58 -2.57
CA ARG A 356 -5.77 20.64 -2.01
C ARG A 356 -6.92 20.12 -1.15
N LYS A 357 -7.08 18.80 -1.08
CA LYS A 357 -8.04 18.12 -0.20
C LYS A 357 -7.83 18.45 1.28
N TYR A 358 -6.60 18.79 1.66
CA TYR A 358 -6.21 19.07 3.04
C TYR A 358 -6.00 20.57 3.26
N GLU A 359 -6.26 21.02 4.49
CA GLU A 359 -6.00 22.39 4.91
C GLU A 359 -5.01 22.42 6.09
N PRO A 360 -3.83 23.05 5.92
CA PRO A 360 -3.34 23.66 4.68
C PRO A 360 -2.97 22.62 3.61
N THR A 361 -2.85 23.09 2.37
CA THR A 361 -2.47 22.28 1.20
C THR A 361 -1.21 21.47 1.50
N LEU A 362 -1.21 20.20 1.08
CA LEU A 362 -0.06 19.32 1.21
C LEU A 362 0.72 19.26 -0.09
N GLU A 363 2.04 19.30 0.04
CA GLU A 363 2.98 19.19 -1.06
C GLU A 363 3.92 18.02 -0.82
N LEU A 364 4.04 17.14 -1.81
CA LEU A 364 5.01 16.06 -1.83
C LEU A 364 6.25 16.51 -2.60
N TRP A 365 7.38 16.57 -1.90
CA TRP A 365 8.66 16.94 -2.46
C TRP A 365 9.68 15.82 -2.33
N ALA A 366 10.52 15.65 -3.33
CA ALA A 366 11.72 14.83 -3.27
C ALA A 366 12.94 15.67 -2.84
N GLU A 367 13.90 15.04 -2.15
CA GLU A 367 15.27 15.57 -1.96
C GLU A 367 15.33 16.95 -1.27
N VAL A 368 14.40 17.25 -0.36
CA VAL A 368 14.36 18.54 0.33
C VAL A 368 15.47 18.62 1.38
N ARG A 369 16.51 19.40 1.08
CA ARG A 369 17.61 19.61 2.02
C ARG A 369 17.28 20.63 3.10
N THR A 370 17.64 20.34 4.36
CA THR A 370 17.69 21.32 5.46
C THR A 370 18.99 21.25 6.26
N PRO A 371 19.38 22.37 6.91
CA PRO A 371 20.57 22.40 7.75
C PRO A 371 20.41 21.48 8.97
N LEU A 372 21.52 20.87 9.40
CA LEU A 372 21.62 20.12 10.65
C LEU A 372 23.05 20.21 11.16
N ALA A 373 23.22 20.71 12.38
CA ALA A 373 24.51 20.75 13.04
C ALA A 373 24.87 19.39 13.66
N ASN A 374 26.10 18.93 13.41
CA ASN A 374 26.67 17.71 13.96
C ASN A 374 25.78 16.46 13.72
N PRO A 375 25.55 16.09 12.44
CA PRO A 375 24.84 14.86 12.12
C PRO A 375 25.62 13.63 12.60
N ARG A 376 24.90 12.58 13.00
CA ARG A 376 25.47 11.31 13.46
C ARG A 376 25.87 10.42 12.28
N GLY A 377 25.08 10.44 11.20
CA GLY A 377 25.33 9.65 10.01
C GLY A 377 26.57 10.10 9.25
N LYS A 378 27.49 9.17 8.95
CA LYS A 378 28.77 9.46 8.26
C LYS A 378 28.62 10.09 6.88
N SER A 379 27.49 9.86 6.20
CA SER A 379 27.21 10.43 4.88
C SER A 379 26.69 11.88 4.93
N ARG A 380 26.30 12.37 6.11
CA ARG A 380 25.76 13.72 6.30
C ARG A 380 26.83 14.60 6.92
N GLN A 381 26.97 15.84 6.42
CA GLN A 381 28.01 16.76 6.92
C GLN A 381 27.44 18.05 7.52
N ARG A 382 26.58 18.76 6.78
CA ARG A 382 26.02 20.07 7.20
C ARG A 382 24.50 20.14 7.14
N GLY A 383 23.85 19.01 6.90
CA GLY A 383 22.41 18.96 6.63
C GLY A 383 21.87 17.55 6.48
N ILE A 384 20.55 17.49 6.42
CA ILE A 384 19.78 16.30 6.08
C ILE A 384 19.11 16.50 4.73
N GLN A 385 18.91 15.40 4.01
CA GLN A 385 18.27 15.38 2.70
C GLN A 385 17.61 13.99 2.57
N PRO A 386 16.35 13.86 3.02
CA PRO A 386 15.61 12.62 2.84
C PRO A 386 15.11 12.49 1.41
N ASP A 387 14.84 11.25 1.00
CA ASP A 387 14.30 10.95 -0.34
C ASP A 387 12.97 11.68 -0.58
N TYR A 388 12.05 11.68 0.40
CA TYR A 388 10.77 12.40 0.32
C TYR A 388 10.42 13.18 1.59
N SER A 389 9.75 14.31 1.39
CA SER A 389 9.14 15.14 2.44
C SER A 389 7.71 15.49 2.03
N LEU A 390 6.75 15.18 2.91
CA LEU A 390 5.38 15.67 2.81
C LEU A 390 5.26 16.87 3.73
N LEU A 391 5.00 18.04 3.15
CA LEU A 391 5.08 19.32 3.86
C LEU A 391 3.96 20.27 3.43
N THR A 392 3.84 21.36 4.17
CA THR A 392 2.79 22.37 3.97
C THR A 392 3.31 23.69 3.42
N GLU A 393 4.62 23.95 3.57
CA GLU A 393 5.26 25.16 3.07
C GLU A 393 6.75 24.93 2.81
N ILE A 394 7.19 24.98 1.56
CA ILE A 394 8.57 24.67 1.19
C ILE A 394 9.61 25.66 1.75
N ALA A 395 9.20 26.91 2.01
CA ALA A 395 10.06 27.97 2.54
C ALA A 395 10.51 27.67 3.98
N ASP A 396 9.61 27.12 4.81
CA ASP A 396 9.92 26.64 6.17
C ASP A 396 9.86 25.11 6.23
N ALA A 397 10.49 24.43 5.27
CA ALA A 397 10.48 22.98 5.22
C ALA A 397 10.88 22.35 6.57
N GLU A 398 11.78 22.97 7.34
CA GLU A 398 12.25 22.45 8.63
C GLU A 398 11.08 22.15 9.58
N ARG A 399 10.12 23.08 9.70
CA ARG A 399 8.99 22.99 10.63
C ARG A 399 7.68 22.60 9.95
N SER A 400 7.55 22.86 8.65
CA SER A 400 6.34 22.60 7.88
C SER A 400 6.21 21.14 7.40
N THR A 401 7.29 20.35 7.51
CA THR A 401 7.29 18.92 7.17
C THR A 401 6.50 18.12 8.19
N LEU A 402 5.53 17.36 7.71
CA LEU A 402 4.69 16.46 8.50
C LEU A 402 5.25 15.04 8.52
N LEU A 403 5.80 14.60 7.39
CA LEU A 403 6.35 13.26 7.22
C LEU A 403 7.65 13.31 6.42
N VAL A 404 8.66 12.64 6.93
CA VAL A 404 9.89 12.29 6.21
C VAL A 404 9.82 10.82 5.81
N VAL A 405 10.10 10.51 4.55
CA VAL A 405 10.26 9.12 4.09
C VAL A 405 11.66 8.95 3.49
N GLU A 406 12.42 8.02 4.03
CA GLU A 406 13.74 7.62 3.56
C GLU A 406 13.69 6.19 3.01
N CYS A 407 14.11 6.02 1.77
CA CYS A 407 14.12 4.77 1.03
C CYS A 407 15.46 4.07 1.15
N LYS A 408 15.45 2.86 1.72
CA LYS A 408 16.63 2.00 1.84
C LYS A 408 16.42 0.69 1.09
N GLN A 409 17.49 0.18 0.47
CA GLN A 409 17.47 -1.08 -0.28
C GLN A 409 18.47 -2.09 0.30
N TYR A 410 18.64 -2.09 1.63
CA TYR A 410 19.60 -2.98 2.26
C TYR A 410 18.98 -4.35 2.53
N ARG A 411 19.68 -5.41 2.14
CA ARG A 411 19.33 -6.81 2.49
C ARG A 411 19.06 -7.02 3.97
N ARG A 412 19.94 -6.47 4.81
CA ARG A 412 19.84 -6.45 6.27
C ARG A 412 20.13 -5.05 6.78
N ALA A 413 19.15 -4.46 7.42
CA ALA A 413 19.29 -3.14 8.00
C ALA A 413 20.43 -3.10 9.03
N GLY A 414 21.46 -2.29 8.75
CA GLY A 414 22.53 -2.01 9.70
C GLY A 414 21.98 -1.19 10.86
N SER A 415 21.81 -1.80 12.03
CA SER A 415 21.07 -1.20 13.15
C SER A 415 21.59 0.16 13.61
N LYS A 416 22.90 0.40 13.51
CA LYS A 416 23.51 1.71 13.80
C LYS A 416 23.18 2.75 12.73
N ASN A 417 23.47 2.47 11.45
CA ASN A 417 23.29 3.44 10.37
C ASN A 417 21.83 3.88 10.22
N PHE A 418 20.88 2.96 10.40
CA PHE A 418 19.46 3.27 10.39
C PHE A 418 19.06 4.13 11.58
N ALA A 419 19.50 3.79 12.80
CA ALA A 419 19.19 4.59 13.99
C ALA A 419 19.82 5.99 13.91
N ASP A 420 21.04 6.12 13.38
CA ASP A 420 21.68 7.41 13.16
C ASP A 420 20.89 8.25 12.14
N ALA A 421 20.37 7.65 11.07
CA ALA A 421 19.48 8.32 10.13
C ALA A 421 18.17 8.80 10.76
N LEU A 422 17.49 7.95 11.53
CA LEU A 422 16.27 8.32 12.23
C LEU A 422 16.51 9.49 13.19
N ASN A 423 17.58 9.43 13.98
CA ASN A 423 17.95 10.52 14.90
C ASN A 423 18.26 11.82 14.16
N ASP A 424 19.00 11.76 13.06
CA ASP A 424 19.35 12.95 12.28
C ASP A 424 18.10 13.60 11.66
N TYR A 425 17.22 12.81 11.03
CA TYR A 425 15.98 13.32 10.45
C TYR A 425 15.03 13.87 11.51
N ALA A 426 14.85 13.17 12.63
CA ALA A 426 13.99 13.66 13.71
C ALA A 426 14.53 14.94 14.37
N ARG A 427 15.86 15.12 14.40
CA ARG A 427 16.48 16.38 14.86
C ARG A 427 16.32 17.52 13.86
N GLY A 428 16.47 17.24 12.57
CA GLY A 428 16.40 18.25 11.51
C GLY A 428 14.98 18.54 11.02
N ARG A 429 13.97 17.81 11.51
CA ARG A 429 12.54 17.96 11.20
C ARG A 429 11.70 17.77 12.47
N PRO A 430 11.74 18.73 13.42
CA PRO A 430 11.21 18.55 14.77
C PRO A 430 9.71 18.23 14.83
N ASN A 431 8.94 18.68 13.85
CA ASN A 431 7.48 18.45 13.78
C ASN A 431 7.10 17.23 12.91
N ALA A 432 8.07 16.61 12.26
CA ALA A 432 7.80 15.51 11.35
C ALA A 432 7.79 14.17 12.08
N ARG A 433 6.88 13.29 11.66
CA ARG A 433 7.10 11.85 11.79
C ARG A 433 8.17 11.42 10.79
N VAL A 434 9.02 10.48 11.16
CA VAL A 434 10.17 10.03 10.36
C VAL A 434 10.06 8.54 10.09
N LEU A 435 10.00 8.19 8.82
CA LEU A 435 9.84 6.82 8.35
C LEU A 435 11.05 6.41 7.52
N ILE A 436 11.65 5.26 7.86
CA ILE A 436 12.53 4.55 6.93
C ILE A 436 11.75 3.38 6.34
N VAL A 437 11.68 3.30 5.01
CA VAL A 437 11.18 2.13 4.29
C VAL A 437 12.36 1.35 3.74
N ASN A 438 12.44 0.06 4.06
CA ASN A 438 13.53 -0.80 3.61
C ASN A 438 13.00 -1.95 2.75
N TYR A 439 13.62 -2.15 1.58
CA TYR A 439 13.27 -3.24 0.65
C TYR A 439 13.51 -4.63 1.26
N GLY A 440 14.59 -4.79 2.02
CA GLY A 440 14.99 -6.05 2.65
C GLY A 440 14.51 -6.20 4.09
N LYS A 441 14.89 -7.34 4.69
CA LYS A 441 14.63 -7.64 6.10
C LYS A 441 15.37 -6.68 7.02
N GLY A 442 14.82 -6.47 8.21
CA GLY A 442 15.48 -5.65 9.21
C GLY A 442 15.34 -6.18 10.63
N SER A 443 15.90 -5.41 11.55
CA SER A 443 15.99 -5.79 12.96
C SER A 443 15.06 -4.91 13.79
N SER A 444 14.27 -5.54 14.64
CA SER A 444 13.46 -4.86 15.67
C SER A 444 14.30 -4.00 16.63
N SER A 445 15.62 -4.22 16.69
CA SER A 445 16.55 -3.44 17.53
C SER A 445 16.94 -2.06 16.97
N ILE A 446 16.47 -1.67 15.78
CA ILE A 446 16.81 -0.35 15.20
C ILE A 446 16.21 0.76 16.06
N VAL A 447 14.90 0.70 16.31
CA VAL A 447 14.16 1.74 17.06
C VAL A 447 14.63 1.81 18.51
N SER A 448 15.08 0.68 19.09
CA SER A 448 15.59 0.68 20.47
C SER A 448 16.86 1.54 20.64
N ARG A 449 17.64 1.73 19.57
CA ARG A 449 18.86 2.55 19.51
C ARG A 449 18.61 4.02 19.15
N VAL A 450 17.38 4.40 18.83
CA VAL A 450 16.99 5.79 18.63
C VAL A 450 16.90 6.50 19.99
N ASP A 451 17.25 7.79 20.04
CA ASP A 451 17.13 8.57 21.27
C ASP A 451 15.70 8.51 21.82
N HIS A 452 15.56 8.35 23.14
CA HIS A 452 14.26 8.11 23.79
C HIS A 452 13.18 9.12 23.37
N LYS A 453 13.54 10.41 23.25
CA LYS A 453 12.63 11.49 22.87
C LYS A 453 12.06 11.39 21.45
N PHE A 454 12.69 10.64 20.55
CA PHE A 454 12.25 10.48 19.16
C PHE A 454 11.57 9.13 18.91
N LYS A 455 11.61 8.19 19.86
CA LYS A 455 11.08 6.83 19.63
C LYS A 455 9.61 6.80 19.21
N SER A 456 8.80 7.76 19.67
CA SER A 456 7.38 7.86 19.30
C SER A 456 7.14 8.51 17.93
N SER A 457 8.09 9.26 17.40
CA SER A 457 7.97 9.96 16.11
C SER A 457 8.68 9.24 14.96
N VAL A 458 9.36 8.12 15.23
CA VAL A 458 10.08 7.35 14.22
C VAL A 458 9.44 6.00 13.96
N LYS A 459 9.54 5.51 12.72
CA LYS A 459 9.13 4.15 12.35
C LYS A 459 10.06 3.58 11.29
N VAL A 460 10.18 2.25 11.27
CA VAL A 460 10.86 1.53 10.20
C VAL A 460 9.93 0.44 9.68
N ILE A 461 9.72 0.42 8.37
CA ILE A 461 8.99 -0.64 7.68
C ILE A 461 10.00 -1.47 6.89
N HIS A 462 9.93 -2.78 7.07
CA HIS A 462 10.82 -3.75 6.44
C HIS A 462 10.06 -4.56 5.41
N GLU A 463 10.81 -5.18 4.50
CA GLU A 463 10.22 -5.99 3.42
C GLU A 463 9.18 -5.18 2.62
N MET A 464 9.42 -3.87 2.48
CA MET A 464 8.57 -2.99 1.70
C MET A 464 8.81 -3.27 0.22
N ARG A 465 8.05 -4.21 -0.34
CA ARG A 465 8.12 -4.69 -1.73
C ARG A 465 6.72 -4.65 -2.35
N PRO A 466 6.60 -4.56 -3.69
CA PRO A 466 5.30 -4.51 -4.39
C PRO A 466 4.35 -5.67 -4.08
N ASN A 467 4.87 -6.84 -3.75
CA ASN A 467 4.09 -8.02 -3.39
C ASN A 467 3.86 -8.19 -1.87
N SER A 468 4.33 -7.25 -1.05
CA SER A 468 4.24 -7.32 0.41
C SER A 468 3.02 -6.56 0.91
N VAL A 469 1.83 -7.17 0.76
CA VAL A 469 0.53 -6.58 1.11
C VAL A 469 0.53 -5.97 2.52
N THR A 470 1.05 -6.68 3.51
CA THR A 470 1.12 -6.20 4.90
C THR A 470 2.00 -4.96 5.06
N ALA A 471 3.19 -4.94 4.43
CA ALA A 471 4.11 -3.82 4.52
C ALA A 471 3.56 -2.58 3.81
N ILE A 472 2.92 -2.77 2.65
CA ILE A 472 2.24 -1.70 1.90
C ILE A 472 1.09 -1.13 2.73
N GLN A 473 0.25 -1.98 3.31
CA GLN A 473 -0.86 -1.55 4.16
C GLN A 473 -0.37 -0.78 5.39
N GLU A 474 0.64 -1.31 6.09
CA GLU A 474 1.26 -0.65 7.24
C GLU A 474 1.83 0.74 6.87
N PHE A 475 2.45 0.85 5.69
CA PHE A 475 2.97 2.10 5.17
C PHE A 475 1.85 3.12 4.92
N GLN A 476 0.81 2.71 4.20
CA GLN A 476 -0.31 3.57 3.84
C GLN A 476 -1.11 4.03 5.07
N ASP A 477 -1.35 3.15 6.04
CA ASP A 477 -2.08 3.48 7.25
C ASP A 477 -1.31 4.45 8.13
N TYR A 478 0.00 4.23 8.29
CA TYR A 478 0.85 5.15 9.05
C TYR A 478 0.85 6.56 8.44
N LEU A 479 0.87 6.65 7.11
CA LEU A 479 0.83 7.92 6.40
C LEU A 479 -0.52 8.61 6.56
N LYS A 480 -1.64 7.87 6.40
CA LYS A 480 -2.99 8.40 6.63
C LYS A 480 -3.17 8.92 8.06
N GLU A 481 -2.71 8.16 9.05
CA GLU A 481 -2.74 8.57 10.47
C GLU A 481 -1.94 9.87 10.68
N THR A 482 -0.75 9.96 10.09
CA THR A 482 0.13 11.14 10.17
C THR A 482 -0.53 12.38 9.58
N ILE A 483 -1.10 12.26 8.37
CA ILE A 483 -1.82 13.37 7.73
C ILE A 483 -3.01 13.81 8.58
N THR A 484 -3.80 12.85 9.05
CA THR A 484 -5.01 13.11 9.84
C THR A 484 -4.67 13.88 11.11
N GLN A 485 -3.64 13.44 11.84
CA GLN A 485 -3.20 14.12 13.06
C GLN A 485 -2.70 15.53 12.78
N ALA A 486 -1.87 15.72 11.75
CA ALA A 486 -1.36 17.04 11.40
C ALA A 486 -2.46 18.03 11.02
N CYS A 487 -3.49 17.59 10.29
CA CYS A 487 -4.64 18.44 9.95
C CYS A 487 -5.46 18.82 11.20
N LEU A 488 -5.60 17.89 12.16
CA LEU A 488 -6.32 18.13 13.41
C LEU A 488 -5.58 19.10 14.33
N GLU A 489 -4.27 18.92 14.52
CA GLU A 489 -3.43 19.79 15.35
C GLU A 489 -3.42 21.24 14.83
N ARG A 490 -3.43 21.42 13.51
CA ARG A 490 -3.47 22.78 12.91
C ARG A 490 -4.83 23.45 12.98
N SER A 491 -5.90 22.67 12.88
CA SER A 491 -7.26 23.19 13.12
C SER A 491 -7.39 23.74 14.54
N PHE A 492 -6.70 23.12 15.51
CA PHE A 492 -6.60 23.62 16.88
C PHE A 492 -5.79 24.94 16.95
N ASP A 493 -4.58 25.00 16.39
CA ASP A 493 -3.72 26.21 16.44
C ASP A 493 -4.34 27.44 15.74
N ALA A 494 -5.01 27.24 14.60
CA ALA A 494 -5.69 28.31 13.86
C ALA A 494 -6.89 28.89 14.65
N THR A 495 -7.55 28.04 15.43
CA THR A 495 -8.68 28.43 16.28
C THR A 495 -8.22 29.17 17.53
N VAL A 496 -7.12 28.73 18.15
CA VAL A 496 -6.47 29.41 19.28
C VAL A 496 -5.95 30.80 18.88
N SER A 497 -5.35 30.93 17.69
CA SER A 497 -4.84 32.21 17.18
C SER A 497 -5.94 33.24 16.87
N LYS A 498 -7.14 32.79 16.46
CA LYS A 498 -8.32 33.66 16.25
C LYS A 498 -9.00 34.04 17.57
N ALA A 499 -9.02 33.15 18.57
CA ALA A 499 -9.61 33.43 19.89
C ALA A 499 -8.83 34.50 20.68
N ASN A 500 -7.50 34.59 20.49
CA ASN A 500 -6.66 35.61 21.13
C ASN A 500 -6.90 37.05 20.62
N VAL A 501 -7.70 37.25 19.56
CA VAL A 501 -8.04 38.58 19.03
C VAL A 501 -9.41 39.08 19.52
N GLN A 502 -10.22 38.24 20.16
CA GLN A 502 -11.51 38.65 20.72
C GLN A 502 -11.71 38.12 22.13
N VAL A 503 -11.21 38.86 23.12
CA VAL A 503 -11.62 38.66 24.51
C VAL A 503 -12.14 39.98 25.07
N ASN A 504 -13.47 40.08 25.11
CA ASN A 504 -14.17 40.90 26.09
C ASN A 504 -15.34 40.09 26.67
N ALA A 505 -15.38 40.05 28.01
CA ALA A 505 -16.43 39.61 28.94
C ALA A 505 -16.61 38.10 29.28
N ASN A 506 -16.40 37.84 30.58
CA ASN A 506 -16.60 36.66 31.46
C ASN A 506 -17.88 35.82 31.24
N PRO A 507 -17.94 34.53 31.69
CA PRO A 507 -17.55 34.04 33.03
C PRO A 507 -16.35 33.08 33.01
N ALA A 508 -15.78 32.80 34.19
CA ALA A 508 -14.63 31.90 34.34
C ALA A 508 -14.89 30.56 33.62
N PRO A 509 -14.04 30.17 32.64
CA PRO A 509 -14.28 28.96 31.89
C PRO A 509 -14.12 27.74 32.80
N LEU A 510 -15.12 26.85 32.75
CA LEU A 510 -15.05 25.55 33.41
C LEU A 510 -13.96 24.70 32.74
N PRO A 511 -13.22 23.86 33.49
CA PRO A 511 -12.06 23.16 32.94
C PRO A 511 -12.38 22.26 31.75
N LEU A 512 -13.41 21.42 31.84
CA LEU A 512 -13.82 20.52 30.74
C LEU A 512 -15.30 20.19 30.83
N ARG A 513 -16.00 20.24 29.70
CA ARG A 513 -17.37 19.74 29.53
C ARG A 513 -17.44 18.95 28.23
N VAL A 514 -18.05 17.77 28.28
CA VAL A 514 -18.19 16.86 27.14
C VAL A 514 -19.66 16.52 26.99
N THR A 515 -20.21 16.78 25.81
CA THR A 515 -21.61 16.49 25.49
C THR A 515 -21.67 15.42 24.40
N LEU A 516 -22.42 14.36 24.64
CA LEU A 516 -22.76 13.33 23.67
C LEU A 516 -24.17 13.59 23.13
N THR A 517 -24.33 13.65 21.81
CA THR A 517 -25.64 13.70 21.13
C THR A 517 -25.71 12.59 20.10
N TRP A 518 -26.89 12.05 19.82
CA TRP A 518 -27.10 11.02 18.79
C TRP A 518 -28.52 11.10 18.22
N GLY A 519 -28.81 10.28 17.20
CA GLY A 519 -30.12 10.19 16.56
C GLY A 519 -31.16 9.42 17.39
N LYS A 520 -32.28 9.05 16.78
CA LYS A 520 -33.37 8.30 17.43
C LYS A 520 -32.96 6.90 17.92
N GLN A 521 -31.96 6.31 17.28
CA GLN A 521 -31.45 4.97 17.54
C GLN A 521 -29.93 5.01 17.49
N PRO A 522 -29.21 4.22 18.32
CA PRO A 522 -29.72 3.40 19.42
C PRO A 522 -30.41 4.24 20.49
N LYS A 523 -31.29 3.60 21.28
CA LYS A 523 -32.06 4.33 22.30
C LYS A 523 -31.15 4.86 23.42
N ASP A 524 -30.09 4.14 23.72
CA ASP A 524 -29.30 4.38 24.90
C ASP A 524 -27.80 4.28 24.58
N LEU A 525 -27.12 5.42 24.68
CA LEU A 525 -25.67 5.54 24.53
C LEU A 525 -25.12 6.21 25.79
N ASP A 526 -24.21 5.52 26.48
CA ASP A 526 -23.61 6.01 27.72
C ASP A 526 -22.32 6.76 27.44
N LEU A 527 -22.19 7.97 27.96
CA LEU A 527 -20.93 8.70 28.05
C LEU A 527 -20.19 8.31 29.34
N HIS A 528 -18.98 7.79 29.20
CA HIS A 528 -18.15 7.38 30.32
C HIS A 528 -16.86 8.21 30.39
N LEU A 529 -16.48 8.58 31.61
CA LEU A 529 -15.18 9.16 31.95
C LEU A 529 -14.43 8.22 32.90
N THR A 530 -13.19 7.87 32.56
CA THR A 530 -12.25 7.20 33.46
C THR A 530 -11.05 8.11 33.75
N ILE A 531 -10.80 8.41 35.02
CA ILE A 531 -9.69 9.24 35.48
C ILE A 531 -8.60 8.34 36.08
N VAL A 532 -7.42 8.38 35.47
CA VAL A 532 -6.21 7.72 35.98
C VAL A 532 -5.34 8.77 36.66
N THR A 533 -5.30 8.74 37.99
CA THR A 533 -4.56 9.72 38.83
C THR A 533 -3.83 9.03 39.97
N SER A 534 -2.70 9.59 40.39
CA SER A 534 -1.90 9.08 41.51
C SER A 534 -2.57 9.25 42.88
N LYS A 535 -3.68 9.99 42.97
CA LYS A 535 -4.46 10.21 44.20
C LYS A 535 -5.38 9.04 44.58
N SER A 536 -5.65 8.10 43.67
CA SER A 536 -6.43 6.89 43.93
C SER A 536 -5.49 5.69 43.89
N THR A 537 -5.27 5.06 45.05
CA THR A 537 -4.25 3.99 45.20
C THR A 537 -4.77 2.58 44.92
N ALA A 538 -6.05 2.39 44.53
CA ALA A 538 -6.63 1.05 44.34
C ALA A 538 -7.40 0.81 43.02
N SER A 539 -7.99 1.84 42.38
CA SER A 539 -8.70 1.70 41.09
C SER A 539 -8.79 3.03 40.33
N PRO A 540 -8.91 3.02 38.98
CA PRO A 540 -9.33 4.19 38.20
C PRO A 540 -10.66 4.75 38.72
N VAL A 541 -10.83 6.08 38.68
CA VAL A 541 -12.09 6.71 39.09
C VAL A 541 -12.99 6.82 37.87
N ASN A 542 -14.20 6.25 37.93
CA ASN A 542 -15.16 6.30 36.84
C ASN A 542 -16.28 7.29 37.14
N VAL A 543 -16.70 8.03 36.12
CA VAL A 543 -17.90 8.87 36.13
C VAL A 543 -18.77 8.44 34.96
N ASP A 544 -19.95 7.90 35.29
CA ASP A 544 -20.92 7.32 34.35
C ASP A 544 -22.31 7.18 35.03
N TYR A 545 -23.26 6.53 34.37
CA TYR A 545 -24.63 6.36 34.90
C TYR A 545 -24.68 5.64 36.26
N ARG A 546 -23.74 4.73 36.55
CA ARG A 546 -23.64 3.99 37.82
C ARG A 546 -22.95 4.81 38.91
N SER A 547 -21.99 5.65 38.52
CA SER A 547 -21.26 6.53 39.42
C SER A 547 -21.25 7.95 38.89
N LYS A 548 -22.32 8.71 39.18
CA LYS A 548 -22.51 10.04 38.59
C LYS A 548 -21.49 11.10 39.02
N GLY A 549 -20.61 10.80 39.98
CA GLY A 549 -19.58 11.72 40.46
C GLY A 549 -20.11 12.88 41.31
N SER A 550 -19.31 13.92 41.48
CA SER A 550 -19.64 15.10 42.28
C SER A 550 -18.87 16.33 41.79
N SER A 551 -19.49 17.50 41.84
CA SER A 551 -18.87 18.78 41.51
C SER A 551 -18.17 19.46 42.70
N SER A 552 -18.51 19.10 43.94
CA SER A 552 -18.04 19.77 45.16
C SER A 552 -17.02 18.96 45.97
N VAL A 553 -17.03 17.64 45.81
CA VAL A 553 -16.06 16.71 46.40
C VAL A 553 -15.42 15.85 45.32
N PHE A 554 -14.32 15.18 45.67
CA PHE A 554 -13.66 14.22 44.79
C PHE A 554 -14.71 13.31 44.10
N PRO A 555 -14.71 13.19 42.75
CA PRO A 555 -13.63 13.55 41.82
C PRO A 555 -13.70 14.95 41.17
N TRP A 556 -14.60 15.85 41.59
CA TRP A 556 -14.88 17.13 40.90
C TRP A 556 -15.25 16.98 39.42
N ALA A 557 -15.84 15.84 39.08
CA ALA A 557 -16.40 15.52 37.78
C ALA A 557 -17.78 14.89 37.99
N VAL A 558 -18.75 15.24 37.15
CA VAL A 558 -20.14 14.80 37.30
C VAL A 558 -20.76 14.49 35.93
N LEU A 559 -21.62 13.48 35.88
CA LEU A 559 -22.58 13.26 34.79
C LEU A 559 -23.84 14.09 35.08
N ASN A 560 -24.00 15.22 34.38
CA ASN A 560 -25.07 16.19 34.58
C ASN A 560 -26.40 15.72 33.98
N LYS A 561 -26.35 14.97 32.88
CA LYS A 561 -27.51 14.49 32.15
C LYS A 561 -27.23 13.11 31.57
N ASP A 562 -28.20 12.22 31.75
CA ASP A 562 -28.23 10.80 31.38
C ASP A 562 -29.52 10.60 30.58
N GLU A 563 -29.46 9.99 29.38
CA GLU A 563 -30.61 9.89 28.47
C GLU A 563 -30.71 8.50 27.81
N GLN A 564 -31.82 7.82 28.02
CA GLN A 564 -31.97 6.37 27.75
C GLN A 564 -32.96 6.04 26.63
N VAL A 565 -33.63 7.03 26.03
CA VAL A 565 -34.73 6.79 25.05
C VAL A 565 -34.49 7.37 23.64
N GLY A 566 -33.25 7.78 23.34
CA GLY A 566 -32.80 8.29 22.05
C GLY A 566 -32.66 9.81 22.03
N PHE A 567 -32.06 10.34 20.96
CA PHE A 567 -31.83 11.79 20.75
C PHE A 567 -30.87 12.49 21.73
N GLY A 568 -30.37 11.81 22.76
CA GLY A 568 -29.52 12.42 23.79
C GLY A 568 -30.08 13.73 24.34
N PRO A 569 -29.25 14.66 24.85
CA PRO A 569 -27.82 14.53 25.10
C PRO A 569 -27.49 13.90 26.45
N GLU A 570 -26.29 13.31 26.54
CA GLU A 570 -25.58 13.12 27.81
C GLU A 570 -24.47 14.16 27.98
N GLU A 571 -24.17 14.52 29.23
CA GLU A 571 -23.15 15.52 29.51
C GLU A 571 -22.32 15.18 30.76
N ILE A 572 -21.00 15.09 30.60
CA ILE A 572 -20.05 15.05 31.71
C ILE A 572 -19.33 16.38 31.83
N GLN A 573 -19.23 16.89 33.06
CA GLN A 573 -18.54 18.14 33.37
C GLN A 573 -17.51 17.96 34.48
N VAL A 574 -16.29 18.45 34.23
CA VAL A 574 -15.16 18.47 35.18
C VAL A 574 -14.97 19.91 35.66
N PHE A 575 -15.09 20.10 36.97
CA PHE A 575 -14.99 21.38 37.67
C PHE A 575 -13.58 21.68 38.17
N GLN A 576 -12.76 20.64 38.38
CA GLN A 576 -11.36 20.77 38.80
C GLN A 576 -10.53 19.59 38.29
N TYR A 577 -9.34 19.86 37.76
CA TYR A 577 -8.41 18.79 37.38
C TYR A 577 -7.67 18.19 38.57
N LEU A 578 -7.59 16.87 38.55
CA LEU A 578 -6.60 16.07 39.24
C LEU A 578 -5.42 15.85 38.28
N PRO A 579 -4.16 15.90 38.75
CA PRO A 579 -3.01 15.48 37.96
C PRO A 579 -3.20 14.03 37.48
N GLY A 580 -3.31 13.82 36.18
CA GLY A 580 -3.63 12.53 35.61
C GLY A 580 -4.21 12.60 34.20
N VAL A 581 -4.69 11.46 33.71
CA VAL A 581 -5.27 11.33 32.37
C VAL A 581 -6.75 11.01 32.46
N TYR A 582 -7.56 11.78 31.74
CA TYR A 582 -9.01 11.69 31.65
C TYR A 582 -9.36 10.99 30.34
N HIS A 583 -9.92 9.79 30.38
CA HIS A 583 -10.29 9.01 29.21
C HIS A 583 -11.81 9.04 29.00
N PHE A 584 -12.24 9.48 27.82
CA PHE A 584 -13.65 9.49 27.43
C PHE A 584 -13.94 8.42 26.39
N HIS A 585 -14.99 7.66 26.64
CA HIS A 585 -15.52 6.66 25.71
C HIS A 585 -17.03 6.69 25.71
N VAL A 586 -17.62 6.20 24.62
CA VAL A 586 -19.06 6.02 24.47
C VAL A 586 -19.34 4.53 24.37
N ASN A 587 -20.32 4.06 25.14
CA ASN A 587 -20.76 2.67 25.12
C ASN A 587 -22.18 2.58 24.55
N ASN A 588 -22.42 1.65 23.63
CA ASN A 588 -23.76 1.38 23.11
C ASN A 588 -24.49 0.39 24.01
N TYR A 589 -25.17 0.90 25.03
CA TYR A 589 -25.93 0.08 25.98
C TYR A 589 -27.06 -0.71 25.30
N SER A 590 -27.67 -0.09 24.27
CA SER A 590 -28.73 -0.73 23.48
C SER A 590 -28.24 -1.91 22.62
N ASN A 591 -26.93 -2.03 22.37
CA ASN A 591 -26.25 -2.95 21.46
C ASN A 591 -26.66 -2.84 19.97
N MET A 592 -27.92 -2.55 19.67
CA MET A 592 -28.49 -2.45 18.32
C MET A 592 -29.36 -1.19 18.17
N PRO A 593 -29.31 -0.50 17.01
CA PRO A 593 -28.36 -0.69 15.92
C PRO A 593 -26.90 -0.39 16.34
N SER A 594 -25.95 -0.65 15.45
CA SER A 594 -24.52 -0.43 15.74
C SER A 594 -24.19 1.05 15.94
N LEU A 595 -23.06 1.35 16.61
CA LEU A 595 -22.61 2.72 16.85
C LEU A 595 -22.44 3.53 15.55
N ILE A 596 -22.00 2.90 14.46
CA ILE A 596 -21.81 3.59 13.18
C ILE A 596 -23.12 4.09 12.55
N GLN A 597 -24.27 3.59 13.02
CA GLN A 597 -25.61 3.98 12.58
C GLN A 597 -26.29 4.97 13.53
N SER A 598 -25.59 5.40 14.59
CA SER A 598 -26.18 6.19 15.67
C SER A 598 -26.33 7.67 15.37
N GLU A 599 -25.68 8.18 14.33
CA GLU A 599 -25.50 9.63 14.10
C GLU A 599 -24.85 10.34 15.32
N ALA A 600 -24.15 9.58 16.17
CA ALA A 600 -23.58 10.13 17.40
C ALA A 600 -22.44 11.12 17.13
N LYS A 601 -22.35 12.12 18.01
CA LYS A 601 -21.34 13.17 18.00
C LYS A 601 -20.98 13.56 19.42
N ILE A 602 -19.68 13.69 19.68
CA ILE A 602 -19.13 14.24 20.91
C ILE A 602 -18.77 15.71 20.67
N THR A 603 -19.14 16.58 21.60
CA THR A 603 -18.76 17.99 21.63
C THR A 603 -17.96 18.29 22.89
N ILE A 604 -16.73 18.76 22.75
CA ILE A 604 -15.80 19.02 23.86
C ILE A 604 -15.63 20.52 24.05
N TYR A 605 -15.92 21.02 25.24
CA TYR A 605 -15.65 22.39 25.68
C TYR A 605 -14.53 22.34 26.71
N LEU A 606 -13.33 22.80 26.37
CA LEU A 606 -12.14 22.69 27.21
C LEU A 606 -11.64 24.10 27.55
N ASN A 607 -11.49 24.44 28.83
CA ASN A 607 -10.85 25.67 29.32
C ASN A 607 -11.27 26.99 28.62
N GLY A 608 -12.51 27.07 28.09
CA GLY A 608 -13.01 28.25 27.37
C GLY A 608 -12.62 28.31 25.89
N HIS A 609 -11.97 27.27 25.34
CA HIS A 609 -11.76 27.10 23.91
C HIS A 609 -13.08 26.83 23.17
N PRO A 610 -13.15 27.16 21.87
CA PRO A 610 -14.28 26.78 21.03
C PRO A 610 -14.55 25.27 21.06
N PRO A 611 -15.83 24.86 20.94
CA PRO A 611 -16.18 23.45 21.02
C PRO A 611 -15.52 22.62 19.92
N ILE A 612 -14.95 21.48 20.29
CA ILE A 612 -14.42 20.48 19.35
C ILE A 612 -15.49 19.43 19.11
N GLU A 613 -15.92 19.26 17.86
CA GLU A 613 -16.91 18.25 17.48
C GLU A 613 -16.23 17.02 16.88
N ILE A 614 -16.59 15.83 17.37
CA ILE A 614 -16.07 14.55 16.93
C ILE A 614 -17.26 13.66 16.53
N PRO A 615 -17.50 13.44 15.22
CA PRO A 615 -18.54 12.52 14.77
C PRO A 615 -18.12 11.06 15.03
N CYS A 616 -19.09 10.20 15.26
CA CYS A 616 -18.89 8.76 15.38
C CYS A 616 -18.21 8.19 14.13
N PRO A 617 -17.23 7.26 14.26
CA PRO A 617 -16.57 6.63 13.13
C PRO A 617 -17.56 5.92 12.18
N VAL A 618 -17.22 5.86 10.90
CA VAL A 618 -18.04 5.19 9.87
C VAL A 618 -17.73 3.69 9.71
N ALA A 619 -16.80 3.16 10.51
CA ALA A 619 -16.37 1.76 10.45
C ALA A 619 -16.00 1.23 11.85
N GLY A 620 -16.25 -0.06 12.06
CA GLY A 620 -16.07 -0.79 13.33
C GLY A 620 -17.34 -1.56 13.71
N ASP A 621 -17.22 -2.56 14.59
CA ASP A 621 -18.33 -3.47 14.99
C ASP A 621 -18.41 -3.70 16.52
N SER A 622 -17.58 -3.02 17.29
CA SER A 622 -17.61 -3.04 18.76
C SER A 622 -18.74 -2.16 19.32
N GLU A 623 -19.26 -2.50 20.51
CA GLU A 623 -20.16 -1.62 21.28
C GLU A 623 -19.44 -0.42 21.92
N LEU A 624 -18.11 -0.37 21.86
CA LEU A 624 -17.28 0.64 22.50
C LEU A 624 -16.62 1.58 21.46
N TRP A 625 -16.88 2.88 21.62
CA TRP A 625 -16.19 3.94 20.90
C TRP A 625 -15.18 4.63 21.82
N GLU A 626 -13.89 4.42 21.56
CA GLU A 626 -12.81 5.16 22.22
C GLU A 626 -12.71 6.55 21.58
N VAL A 627 -13.09 7.60 22.31
CA VAL A 627 -13.21 8.96 21.75
C VAL A 627 -11.91 9.73 21.88
N PHE A 628 -11.52 10.10 23.11
CA PHE A 628 -10.33 10.92 23.37
C PHE A 628 -9.82 10.74 24.80
N SER A 629 -8.63 11.28 25.07
CA SER A 629 -8.14 11.50 26.42
C SER A 629 -7.53 12.88 26.59
N TYR A 630 -7.57 13.42 27.81
CA TYR A 630 -6.91 14.68 28.18
C TYR A 630 -5.93 14.44 29.33
N ASP A 631 -4.66 14.77 29.11
CA ASP A 631 -3.58 14.73 30.12
C ASP A 631 -3.49 16.11 30.79
N SER A 632 -3.98 16.22 32.03
CA SER A 632 -4.04 17.48 32.76
C SER A 632 -2.68 18.00 33.21
N VAL A 633 -1.64 17.15 33.22
CA VAL A 633 -0.27 17.52 33.62
C VAL A 633 0.48 18.12 32.44
N LYS A 634 0.25 17.58 31.24
CA LYS A 634 0.87 18.05 30.00
C LYS A 634 0.04 19.08 29.24
N ASP A 635 -1.19 19.33 29.69
CA ASP A 635 -2.19 20.13 28.99
C ASP A 635 -2.38 19.64 27.54
N GLN A 636 -2.54 18.32 27.39
CA GLN A 636 -2.53 17.65 26.08
C GLN A 636 -3.82 16.88 25.83
N LEU A 637 -4.55 17.26 24.79
CA LEU A 637 -5.68 16.52 24.24
C LEU A 637 -5.19 15.49 23.21
N ARG A 638 -5.62 14.24 23.32
CA ARG A 638 -5.36 13.16 22.36
C ARG A 638 -6.66 12.53 21.92
N ILE A 639 -7.02 12.66 20.65
CA ILE A 639 -8.23 12.06 20.07
C ILE A 639 -7.86 10.69 19.48
N TYR A 640 -8.65 9.66 19.80
CA TYR A 640 -8.52 8.31 19.25
C TYR A 640 -9.51 8.06 18.12
N ASN A 641 -10.74 8.57 18.29
CA ASN A 641 -11.90 8.41 17.42
C ASN A 641 -11.98 7.06 16.68
N ARG A 642 -12.09 5.96 17.42
CA ARG A 642 -12.09 4.61 16.83
C ARG A 642 -13.07 3.65 17.51
N ILE A 643 -13.64 2.77 16.70
CA ILE A 643 -14.38 1.57 17.11
C ILE A 643 -13.56 0.39 16.61
N LYS A 644 -13.23 -0.57 17.49
CA LYS A 644 -12.43 -1.75 17.10
C LYS A 644 -13.27 -2.70 16.24
N MET A 645 -12.60 -3.46 15.37
CA MET A 645 -13.17 -4.67 14.78
C MET A 645 -13.03 -5.82 15.79
N LYS A 646 -14.09 -6.60 15.99
CA LYS A 646 -14.14 -7.76 16.89
C LYS A 646 -13.37 -8.96 16.33
#